data_AF-J4DNV8-F1
#
_entry.id   AF-J4DNV8-F1
#
_cell.length_a   1.000
_cell.length_b   1.000
_cell.length_c   1.000
_cell.angle_alpha   90.00
_cell.angle_beta   90.00
_cell.angle_gamma   90.00
#
_symmetry.space_group_name_H-M   'P 1'
#
loop_
_entity.id
_entity.type
_entity.pdbx_description
1 polymer ?
#
loop_
_entity_poly.entity_id
_entity_poly.type
_entity_poly.pdbx_seq_one_letter_code
_entity_poly.pdbx_strand_id
1 'polypeptide(L)'
;MDTSNTNNTEASDKNSIDTNNTNSTSTAKSNVKETSGKNADKKRFSLLTLFKKVDKKLVPLSVGDNTDKTRDPIKIFVGTWNMAFKKIDQKSVINQVECTCPPNSKGCTCLSQYNDPLRDWIDLNYDIYFITLQESVSPNFFKIITKYLERSSRKLVKIDLKHDRIMGFGEGAYVSRKMTVISAWINKKLLDEGSVKVGCSRQVYLSSYNRSKGVVCVQMKIYEQILCLIGGHMPSDYMERQKACQTVLEKLSTMFGANESLTFKDVFHHVIWAGDFNFKLMVALEKVVENIQKGTLGPLMKYDEFYLASSSLKDQKFREDAITFDPTYKKKENRSVLNKGEEGWFNNEYAISDVKWYGNYNTQRIPSWTDRILKWSDESVESCLQIEPKTYKPALPKRKTMLLSSDHTPISCGYTLRPVSRSLAPPVKLNLVLGTNSILFGPGYPSRFTCSSDAYGLESTKFQLPKDVADTIINSNPETTRYIEIPEEIGIERELVESALTLFDESQNLKVGLNYPSIYFDLQKHIAKEYVSSQATLSSLNTLRAVTYIINILRSFAKLYSAKYANKDSEEAKYALCSTIVYTKVADSLEKSRAKHLDKIKAESKRLTHNLNQLPRVKSTGDMSLLMSAAHFSTIITLVVVLFLSTHFSMV
;
A
#
# COMPACT_ATOMS: atom_id res chain seq x y z
N MET A 1 12.74 62.57 -27.70
CA MET A 1 11.56 62.28 -28.52
C MET A 1 10.49 61.71 -27.62
N ASP A 2 9.82 62.61 -26.91
CA ASP A 2 8.37 62.76 -26.81
C ASP A 2 7.48 61.51 -26.80
N THR A 3 6.81 61.28 -25.66
CA THR A 3 5.35 61.45 -25.41
C THR A 3 5.02 60.73 -24.08
N SER A 4 4.50 61.37 -23.01
CA SER A 4 3.13 61.90 -22.81
C SER A 4 2.05 60.78 -22.89
N ASN A 5 0.88 60.75 -22.24
CA ASN A 5 0.13 61.61 -21.31
C ASN A 5 -1.04 60.74 -20.73
N THR A 6 -1.79 60.97 -19.63
CA THR A 6 -1.73 61.85 -18.42
C THR A 6 -2.87 61.47 -17.45
N ASN A 7 -2.69 61.63 -16.13
CA ASN A 7 -3.76 61.89 -15.12
C ASN A 7 -4.74 60.71 -14.82
N ASN A 8 -5.49 60.63 -13.71
CA ASN A 8 -6.16 61.67 -12.92
C ASN A 8 -6.37 61.31 -11.42
N THR A 9 -6.84 62.30 -10.65
CA THR A 9 -6.93 62.37 -9.18
C THR A 9 -8.35 62.29 -8.59
N GLU A 10 -8.46 62.56 -7.28
CA GLU A 10 -9.66 62.87 -6.45
C GLU A 10 -10.30 61.64 -5.74
N ALA A 11 -10.42 61.56 -4.41
CA ALA A 11 -11.01 62.49 -3.40
C ALA A 11 -12.55 62.57 -3.51
N SER A 12 -13.35 62.64 -2.45
CA SER A 12 -13.21 62.47 -0.99
C SER A 12 -14.60 62.16 -0.42
N ASP A 13 -14.73 61.68 0.82
CA ASP A 13 -15.55 62.37 1.85
C ASP A 13 -15.74 61.62 3.17
N LYS A 14 -16.02 62.42 4.19
CA LYS A 14 -16.41 62.03 5.55
C LYS A 14 -17.93 61.92 5.62
N ASN A 15 -18.46 61.11 6.53
CA ASN A 15 -19.20 61.70 7.66
C ASN A 15 -19.41 60.75 8.84
N SER A 16 -19.70 61.37 9.97
CA SER A 16 -19.80 60.78 11.30
C SER A 16 -21.27 60.55 11.72
N ILE A 17 -21.44 60.03 12.94
CA ILE A 17 -22.60 60.10 13.87
C ILE A 17 -23.25 58.72 14.13
N ASP A 18 -23.73 58.38 15.34
CA ASP A 18 -23.25 58.56 16.73
C ASP A 18 -24.19 57.74 17.67
N THR A 19 -23.85 57.62 18.96
CA THR A 19 -24.71 57.34 20.13
C THR A 19 -25.17 55.92 20.52
N ASN A 20 -25.21 55.73 21.86
CA ASN A 20 -26.14 54.90 22.67
C ASN A 20 -25.90 53.40 22.94
N ASN A 21 -24.80 53.14 23.65
CA ASN A 21 -24.79 52.79 25.08
C ASN A 21 -26.15 52.36 25.74
N THR A 22 -26.21 51.16 26.37
CA THR A 22 -26.47 50.96 27.83
C THR A 22 -26.65 49.49 28.29
N ASN A 23 -26.37 49.26 29.57
CA ASN A 23 -26.83 48.18 30.47
C ASN A 23 -26.17 46.77 30.47
N SER A 24 -25.10 46.71 31.28
CA SER A 24 -24.75 45.66 32.25
C SER A 24 -25.90 44.76 32.76
N THR A 25 -25.69 43.48 33.10
CA THR A 25 -25.12 43.09 34.42
C THR A 25 -24.87 41.57 34.58
N SER A 26 -24.07 41.27 35.62
CA SER A 26 -24.06 40.04 36.44
C SER A 26 -23.20 38.85 36.02
N THR A 27 -22.42 38.41 37.00
CA THR A 27 -21.51 37.28 37.00
C THR A 27 -22.20 36.03 37.54
N ALA A 28 -21.84 34.85 37.04
CA ALA A 28 -22.04 33.59 37.75
C ALA A 28 -20.84 32.66 37.50
N LYS A 29 -19.98 32.51 38.53
CA LYS A 29 -19.00 31.42 38.60
C LYS A 29 -19.65 30.22 39.27
N SER A 30 -19.66 29.06 38.64
CA SER A 30 -19.97 27.79 39.30
C SER A 30 -18.79 26.82 39.17
N ASN A 31 -18.11 26.61 40.29
CA ASN A 31 -17.15 25.51 40.43
C ASN A 31 -17.93 24.20 40.63
N VAL A 32 -17.63 23.18 39.84
CA VAL A 32 -17.96 21.78 40.18
C VAL A 32 -16.67 20.97 40.17
N LYS A 33 -16.34 20.37 41.31
CA LYS A 33 -15.25 19.39 41.44
C LYS A 33 -15.78 18.03 40.98
N GLU A 34 -15.14 17.41 40.00
CA GLU A 34 -15.30 15.96 39.79
C GLU A 34 -14.28 15.18 40.63
N THR A 35 -14.78 14.17 41.33
CA THR A 35 -14.02 13.31 42.24
C THR A 35 -13.37 12.14 41.52
N SER A 36 -12.24 11.69 42.06
CA SER A 36 -11.42 10.62 41.47
C SER A 36 -12.03 9.22 41.67
N GLY A 37 -12.50 8.60 40.59
CA GLY A 37 -12.80 7.16 40.54
C GLY A 37 -11.71 6.39 39.79
N LYS A 38 -10.98 5.51 40.48
CA LYS A 38 -10.05 4.56 39.83
C LYS A 38 -10.86 3.40 39.23
N ASN A 39 -10.72 3.17 37.92
CA ASN A 39 -10.89 1.83 37.35
C ASN A 39 -9.93 1.65 36.16
N ALA A 40 -9.28 0.48 36.13
CA ALA A 40 -8.15 0.21 35.24
C ALA A 40 -8.61 -0.61 34.02
N ASP A 41 -9.12 0.07 33.00
CA ASP A 41 -9.54 -0.56 31.74
C ASP A 41 -8.54 -0.37 30.59
N LYS A 42 -8.35 -1.46 29.83
CA LYS A 42 -7.48 -1.55 28.65
C LYS A 42 -8.01 -0.67 27.51
N LYS A 43 -7.64 0.61 27.49
CA LYS A 43 -8.05 1.54 26.42
C LYS A 43 -7.47 1.15 25.05
N ARG A 44 -8.33 0.61 24.18
CA ARG A 44 -8.12 0.65 22.72
C ARG A 44 -7.95 2.12 22.29
N PHE A 45 -6.80 2.46 21.72
CA PHE A 45 -6.54 3.80 21.21
C PHE A 45 -7.44 4.11 19.99
N SER A 46 -8.13 5.26 20.04
CA SER A 46 -8.97 5.77 18.95
C SER A 46 -8.31 6.98 18.28
N LEU A 47 -8.50 7.07 16.96
CA LEU A 47 -7.95 8.10 16.06
C LEU A 47 -8.28 9.54 16.52
N LEU A 48 -9.40 9.71 17.23
CA LEU A 48 -9.92 10.99 17.71
C LEU A 48 -8.97 11.74 18.68
N THR A 49 -8.04 11.03 19.31
CA THR A 49 -7.20 11.58 20.38
C THR A 49 -5.99 12.38 19.86
N LEU A 50 -5.70 12.35 18.56
CA LEU A 50 -4.47 12.93 18.00
C LEU A 50 -4.52 14.46 17.75
N PHE A 51 -5.72 15.05 17.77
CA PHE A 51 -5.95 16.45 17.40
C PHE A 51 -6.97 17.13 18.33
N LYS A 52 -6.48 17.79 19.40
CA LYS A 52 -7.24 18.84 20.09
C LYS A 52 -6.92 20.19 19.44
N LYS A 53 -7.96 21.03 19.28
CA LYS A 53 -8.01 22.37 18.68
C LYS A 53 -6.67 23.05 18.39
N VAL A 54 -6.45 23.42 17.13
CA VAL A 54 -5.43 24.40 16.71
C VAL A 54 -6.07 25.79 16.71
N ASP A 55 -5.44 26.77 17.35
CA ASP A 55 -5.95 28.14 17.44
C ASP A 55 -5.77 28.93 16.13
N LYS A 56 -6.76 29.79 15.84
CA LYS A 56 -6.82 30.58 14.59
C LYS A 56 -5.93 31.82 14.64
N LYS A 57 -4.63 31.67 14.34
CA LYS A 57 -3.76 32.75 13.83
C LYS A 57 -2.55 32.13 13.12
N LEU A 58 -2.56 32.13 11.78
CA LEU A 58 -1.44 31.70 10.95
C LEU A 58 -1.04 32.83 10.00
N VAL A 59 0.27 33.07 9.91
CA VAL A 59 0.92 34.02 8.99
C VAL A 59 1.39 33.22 7.76
N PRO A 60 1.41 33.80 6.54
CA PRO A 60 1.92 33.10 5.36
C PRO A 60 3.38 32.64 5.54
N LEU A 61 3.65 31.39 5.13
CA LEU A 61 5.00 30.81 5.10
C LEU A 61 5.87 31.52 4.06
N SER A 62 7.08 31.92 4.46
CA SER A 62 8.12 32.37 3.53
C SER A 62 8.90 31.18 2.96
N VAL A 63 9.42 31.37 1.74
CA VAL A 63 10.29 30.41 1.06
C VAL A 63 11.70 30.53 1.66
N GLY A 64 12.02 29.70 2.65
CA GLY A 64 13.27 29.79 3.40
C GLY A 64 13.54 28.62 4.36
N ASP A 65 14.59 28.77 5.18
CA ASP A 65 14.91 27.82 6.25
C ASP A 65 13.95 27.99 7.43
N ASN A 66 12.91 27.15 7.45
CA ASN A 66 11.84 27.18 8.44
C ASN A 66 12.14 26.27 9.65
N THR A 67 13.39 25.84 9.86
CA THR A 67 13.76 24.89 10.92
C THR A 67 13.89 25.53 12.31
N ASP A 68 13.36 24.85 13.33
CA ASP A 68 13.71 25.12 14.72
C ASP A 68 15.09 24.55 15.03
N LYS A 69 16.08 25.45 15.17
CA LYS A 69 17.47 25.09 15.50
C LYS A 69 17.72 24.94 17.00
N THR A 70 16.73 25.21 17.85
CA THR A 70 16.85 25.09 19.32
C THR A 70 16.71 23.66 19.84
N ARG A 71 16.26 22.73 18.99
CA ARG A 71 16.11 21.31 19.32
C ARG A 71 16.96 20.42 18.42
N ASP A 72 17.38 19.29 18.96
CA ASP A 72 18.13 18.29 18.21
C ASP A 72 17.28 17.66 17.07
N PRO A 73 17.87 17.42 15.89
CA PRO A 73 17.21 16.70 14.82
C PRO A 73 17.01 15.23 15.20
N ILE A 74 15.87 14.65 14.82
CA ILE A 74 15.65 13.21 14.91
C ILE A 74 16.34 12.54 13.72
N LYS A 75 17.22 11.57 13.98
CA LYS A 75 17.92 10.80 12.96
C LYS A 75 17.07 9.60 12.51
N ILE A 76 16.82 9.46 11.21
CA ILE A 76 16.04 8.36 10.61
C ILE A 76 16.94 7.55 9.66
N PHE A 77 17.16 6.27 9.97
CA PHE A 77 17.79 5.30 9.07
C PHE A 77 16.72 4.67 8.18
N VAL A 78 16.96 4.64 6.88
CA VAL A 78 16.12 3.94 5.90
C VAL A 78 16.96 2.90 5.16
N GLY A 79 16.52 1.65 5.14
CA GLY A 79 17.18 0.56 4.43
C GLY A 79 16.23 -0.21 3.51
N THR A 80 16.70 -0.61 2.32
CA THR A 80 15.97 -1.52 1.43
C THR A 80 16.85 -2.66 0.95
N TRP A 81 16.27 -3.85 0.79
CA TRP A 81 16.93 -4.99 0.18
C TRP A 81 15.94 -5.97 -0.44
N ASN A 82 16.06 -6.21 -1.75
CA ASN A 82 15.45 -7.36 -2.39
C ASN A 82 16.27 -8.62 -2.02
N MET A 83 15.63 -9.58 -1.35
CA MET A 83 16.28 -10.78 -0.81
C MET A 83 16.37 -11.93 -1.82
N ALA A 84 15.92 -11.77 -3.07
CA ALA A 84 15.98 -12.79 -4.12
C ALA A 84 15.47 -14.17 -3.69
N PHE A 85 14.38 -14.20 -2.91
CA PHE A 85 13.79 -15.42 -2.36
C PHE A 85 14.70 -16.24 -1.43
N LYS A 86 15.85 -15.70 -0.99
CA LYS A 86 16.80 -16.41 -0.13
C LYS A 86 16.29 -16.53 1.31
N LYS A 87 16.30 -17.76 1.83
CA LYS A 87 15.97 -18.07 3.22
C LYS A 87 17.20 -17.91 4.11
N ILE A 88 17.34 -16.74 4.73
CA ILE A 88 18.38 -16.48 5.72
C ILE A 88 17.85 -16.91 7.09
N ASP A 89 18.53 -17.87 7.72
CA ASP A 89 18.21 -18.32 9.08
C ASP A 89 19.07 -17.59 10.13
N GLN A 90 18.72 -17.76 11.40
CA GLN A 90 19.47 -17.11 12.48
C GLN A 90 20.81 -17.81 12.78
N LYS A 91 20.93 -19.12 12.50
CA LYS A 91 22.15 -19.89 12.77
C LYS A 91 23.29 -19.50 11.84
N SER A 92 23.03 -19.35 10.54
CA SER A 92 24.02 -18.91 9.55
C SER A 92 24.59 -17.52 9.86
N VAL A 93 23.79 -16.59 10.38
CA VAL A 93 24.28 -15.27 10.81
C VAL A 93 25.08 -15.36 12.11
N ILE A 94 24.62 -16.13 13.11
CA ILE A 94 25.37 -16.34 14.36
C ILE A 94 26.75 -16.96 14.09
N ASN A 95 26.82 -17.96 13.21
CA ASN A 95 28.08 -18.60 12.82
C ASN A 95 29.05 -17.64 12.11
N GLN A 96 28.55 -16.55 11.50
CA GLN A 96 29.40 -15.49 10.92
C GLN A 96 29.89 -14.49 11.98
N VAL A 97 29.35 -14.48 13.20
CA VAL A 97 29.86 -13.70 14.34
C VAL A 97 31.00 -14.47 15.03
N GLU A 98 32.05 -14.78 14.27
CA GLU A 98 33.22 -15.50 14.78
C GLU A 98 33.97 -14.68 15.84
N CYS A 99 34.23 -15.33 16.97
CA CYS A 99 35.23 -14.89 17.95
C CYS A 99 36.50 -15.71 17.74
N THR A 100 37.54 -15.10 17.21
CA THR A 100 38.85 -15.73 16.94
C THR A 100 39.77 -15.78 18.18
N CYS A 101 39.20 -15.97 19.38
CA CYS A 101 39.98 -16.19 20.60
C CYS A 101 40.45 -17.66 20.69
N PRO A 102 41.74 -17.96 20.84
CA PRO A 102 42.20 -19.30 21.19
C PRO A 102 41.66 -19.73 22.57
N PRO A 103 41.44 -21.05 22.84
CA PRO A 103 40.71 -21.49 24.04
C PRO A 103 41.29 -21.10 25.41
N ASN A 104 42.58 -20.73 25.49
CA ASN A 104 43.31 -20.64 26.76
C ASN A 104 43.80 -19.23 27.16
N SER A 105 43.45 -18.16 26.44
CA SER A 105 43.82 -16.80 26.86
C SER A 105 42.86 -16.26 27.93
N LYS A 106 43.22 -16.41 29.22
CA LYS A 106 42.56 -15.69 30.33
C LYS A 106 42.64 -14.18 30.04
N GLY A 107 41.48 -13.56 29.76
CA GLY A 107 41.38 -12.14 29.42
C GLY A 107 40.74 -11.82 28.06
N CYS A 108 40.28 -12.81 27.27
CA CYS A 108 39.57 -12.49 26.00
C CYS A 108 38.19 -11.86 26.27
N THR A 109 38.13 -10.53 26.34
CA THR A 109 36.89 -9.76 26.22
C THR A 109 36.43 -9.80 24.77
N CYS A 110 35.60 -10.80 24.43
CA CYS A 110 35.05 -10.94 23.09
C CYS A 110 34.17 -9.70 22.75
N LEU A 111 34.75 -8.76 22.00
CA LEU A 111 34.09 -7.56 21.48
C LEU A 111 33.13 -7.91 20.34
N SER A 112 32.09 -8.67 20.69
CA SER A 112 31.00 -9.19 19.83
C SER A 112 30.12 -8.11 19.17
N GLN A 113 30.47 -6.84 19.36
CA GLN A 113 29.97 -5.68 18.61
C GLN A 113 30.68 -5.48 17.25
N TYR A 114 31.93 -5.93 17.08
CA TYR A 114 32.76 -5.46 15.95
C TYR A 114 32.63 -6.30 14.67
N ASN A 115 32.24 -7.57 14.78
CA ASN A 115 32.19 -8.54 13.68
C ASN A 115 30.77 -8.93 13.20
N ASP A 116 29.70 -8.23 13.58
CA ASP A 116 28.37 -8.58 13.06
C ASP A 116 28.21 -8.18 11.58
N PRO A 117 27.85 -9.10 10.66
CA PRO A 117 27.68 -8.76 9.24
C PRO A 117 26.70 -7.63 8.94
N LEU A 118 25.69 -7.40 9.78
CA LEU A 118 24.72 -6.32 9.56
C LEU A 118 25.36 -4.93 9.70
N ARG A 119 26.55 -4.81 10.29
CA ARG A 119 27.32 -3.56 10.37
C ARG A 119 27.73 -3.00 9.01
N ASP A 120 27.89 -3.86 8.00
CA ASP A 120 28.23 -3.42 6.65
C ASP A 120 27.04 -2.73 5.94
N TRP A 121 25.84 -2.73 6.54
CA TRP A 121 24.60 -2.14 6.00
C TRP A 121 23.88 -1.19 6.97
N ILE A 122 23.79 -1.53 8.26
CA ILE A 122 22.95 -0.85 9.26
C ILE A 122 23.83 -0.15 10.30
N ASP A 123 23.87 1.18 10.25
CA ASP A 123 24.56 2.01 11.23
C ASP A 123 23.73 2.16 12.52
N LEU A 124 24.36 2.05 13.71
CA LEU A 124 23.67 2.01 15.01
C LEU A 124 23.38 3.39 15.65
N ASN A 125 23.61 4.49 14.95
CA ASN A 125 23.56 5.86 15.48
C ASN A 125 22.28 6.66 15.13
N TYR A 126 21.18 6.00 14.77
CA TYR A 126 19.89 6.63 14.43
C TYR A 126 18.83 6.44 15.52
N ASP A 127 17.81 7.30 15.52
CA ASP A 127 16.70 7.29 16.47
C ASP A 127 15.47 6.53 15.97
N ILE A 128 15.27 6.51 14.66
CA ILE A 128 14.23 5.74 13.97
C ILE A 128 14.91 4.88 12.92
N TYR A 129 14.51 3.61 12.84
CA TYR A 129 14.90 2.69 11.78
C TYR A 129 13.66 2.28 11.01
N PHE A 130 13.69 2.41 9.68
CA PHE A 130 12.69 1.89 8.76
C PHE A 130 13.38 1.00 7.74
N ILE A 131 13.03 -0.30 7.73
CA ILE A 131 13.64 -1.26 6.81
C ILE A 131 12.53 -1.99 6.04
N THR A 132 12.68 -2.02 4.72
CA THR A 132 11.80 -2.70 3.79
C THR A 132 12.56 -3.83 3.08
N LEU A 133 11.91 -4.98 2.91
CA LEU A 133 12.50 -6.16 2.28
C LEU A 133 11.58 -6.63 1.15
N GLN A 134 12.13 -6.86 -0.04
CA GLN A 134 11.42 -7.40 -1.20
C GLN A 134 11.82 -8.86 -1.43
N GLU A 135 10.95 -9.61 -2.12
CA GLU A 135 11.09 -11.06 -2.34
C GLU A 135 11.45 -11.89 -1.09
N SER A 136 11.09 -11.42 0.10
CA SER A 136 11.39 -12.15 1.32
C SER A 136 10.51 -13.39 1.41
N VAL A 137 11.07 -14.48 1.93
CA VAL A 137 10.34 -15.71 2.27
C VAL A 137 9.88 -15.74 3.73
N SER A 138 10.38 -14.84 4.57
CA SER A 138 10.06 -14.86 6.00
C SER A 138 10.40 -13.53 6.70
N PRO A 139 9.50 -13.01 7.57
CA PRO A 139 9.84 -11.87 8.44
C PRO A 139 10.86 -12.21 9.52
N ASN A 140 11.34 -13.45 9.63
CA ASN A 140 12.34 -13.84 10.61
C ASN A 140 13.66 -13.05 10.48
N PHE A 141 14.00 -12.52 9.31
CA PHE A 141 15.18 -11.65 9.15
C PHE A 141 15.07 -10.38 10.02
N PHE A 142 13.86 -9.85 10.25
CA PHE A 142 13.68 -8.74 11.20
C PHE A 142 13.92 -9.12 12.67
N LYS A 143 13.88 -10.41 13.05
CA LYS A 143 14.32 -10.86 14.38
C LYS A 143 15.85 -10.76 14.51
N ILE A 144 16.59 -11.05 13.44
CA ILE A 144 18.05 -10.90 13.38
C ILE A 144 18.41 -9.42 13.47
N ILE A 145 17.75 -8.57 12.66
CA ILE A 145 17.92 -7.10 12.73
C ILE A 145 17.56 -6.56 14.12
N THR A 146 16.48 -7.03 14.77
CA THR A 146 16.12 -6.58 16.13
C THR A 146 17.27 -6.85 17.13
N LYS A 147 17.84 -8.06 17.12
CA LYS A 147 19.01 -8.39 17.97
C LYS A 147 20.26 -7.59 17.61
N TYR A 148 20.43 -7.19 16.35
CA TYR A 148 21.52 -6.30 15.98
C TYR A 148 21.31 -4.89 16.54
N LEU A 149 20.09 -4.36 16.43
CA LEU A 149 19.71 -3.03 16.93
C LEU A 149 19.72 -2.92 18.47
N GLU A 150 19.57 -4.04 19.20
CA GLU A 150 19.79 -4.10 20.66
C GLU A 150 21.21 -3.68 21.09
N ARG A 151 22.19 -3.66 20.17
CA ARG A 151 23.55 -3.13 20.42
C ARG A 151 23.66 -1.60 20.32
N SER A 152 22.60 -0.88 19.91
CA SER A 152 22.60 0.59 19.89
C SER A 152 22.67 1.15 21.32
N SER A 153 23.31 2.31 21.49
CA SER A 153 23.23 3.08 22.75
C SER A 153 21.82 3.61 23.05
N ARG A 154 20.91 3.55 22.08
CA ARG A 154 19.50 3.95 22.23
C ARG A 154 18.63 2.73 22.53
N LYS A 155 17.66 2.90 23.44
CA LYS A 155 16.65 1.88 23.71
C LYS A 155 15.60 1.85 22.61
N LEU A 156 15.88 1.11 21.54
CA LEU A 156 15.00 0.94 20.39
C LEU A 156 13.86 -0.04 20.70
N VAL A 157 12.63 0.32 20.31
CA VAL A 157 11.43 -0.52 20.44
C VAL A 157 10.89 -0.80 19.05
N LYS A 158 10.69 -2.08 18.70
CA LYS A 158 10.02 -2.46 17.46
C LYS A 158 8.54 -2.07 17.52
N ILE A 159 8.06 -1.43 16.46
CA ILE A 159 6.67 -1.00 16.33
C ILE A 159 5.82 -2.15 15.75
N ASP A 160 4.64 -2.36 16.35
CA ASP A 160 3.62 -3.26 15.81
C ASP A 160 2.80 -2.55 14.74
N LEU A 161 2.65 -3.18 13.58
CA LEU A 161 2.06 -2.58 12.38
C LEU A 161 0.95 -3.51 11.86
N LYS A 162 -0.31 -3.05 11.92
CA LYS A 162 -1.49 -3.83 11.47
C LYS A 162 -1.35 -4.37 10.04
N HIS A 163 -0.78 -3.53 9.17
CA HIS A 163 -0.46 -3.85 7.78
C HIS A 163 1.04 -3.67 7.61
N ASP A 164 1.80 -4.77 7.63
CA ASP A 164 3.26 -4.78 7.53
C ASP A 164 3.79 -5.48 6.26
N ARG A 165 2.93 -6.16 5.50
CA ARG A 165 3.29 -6.95 4.32
C ARG A 165 2.21 -6.97 3.23
N ILE A 166 2.67 -7.17 2.01
CA ILE A 166 1.91 -7.80 0.93
C ILE A 166 2.55 -9.16 0.59
N MET A 167 1.74 -10.14 0.21
CA MET A 167 2.21 -11.51 -0.08
C MET A 167 1.56 -12.05 -1.35
N GLY A 168 2.34 -12.73 -2.18
CA GLY A 168 1.83 -13.38 -3.38
C GLY A 168 2.75 -14.47 -3.90
N PHE A 169 2.29 -15.18 -4.92
CA PHE A 169 3.12 -16.08 -5.69
C PHE A 169 3.89 -15.24 -6.72
N GLY A 170 5.22 -15.23 -6.63
CA GLY A 170 6.08 -14.57 -7.60
C GLY A 170 6.30 -15.46 -8.83
N GLU A 171 6.82 -14.89 -9.92
CA GLU A 171 7.27 -15.69 -11.07
C GLU A 171 8.28 -16.76 -10.61
N GLY A 172 8.06 -18.00 -11.04
CA GLY A 172 8.86 -19.17 -10.67
C GLY A 172 8.66 -19.74 -9.25
N ALA A 173 7.81 -19.14 -8.41
CA ALA A 173 7.64 -19.55 -7.00
C ALA A 173 6.53 -20.59 -6.81
N TYR A 174 6.72 -21.80 -7.35
CA TYR A 174 5.76 -22.91 -7.30
C TYR A 174 5.47 -23.47 -5.89
N VAL A 175 6.31 -23.18 -4.88
CA VAL A 175 6.27 -23.88 -3.58
C VAL A 175 6.09 -22.94 -2.36
N SER A 176 6.38 -21.64 -2.47
CA SER A 176 6.13 -20.70 -1.35
C SER A 176 5.94 -19.25 -1.78
N ARG A 177 5.08 -18.52 -1.06
CA ARG A 177 4.77 -17.10 -1.33
C ARG A 177 5.96 -16.19 -1.04
N LYS A 178 6.21 -15.22 -1.93
CA LYS A 178 7.11 -14.09 -1.73
C LYS A 178 6.38 -12.95 -1.03
N MET A 179 7.08 -12.13 -0.25
CA MET A 179 6.51 -10.94 0.39
C MET A 179 7.35 -9.69 0.18
N THR A 180 6.66 -8.56 0.11
CA THR A 180 7.24 -7.23 0.31
C THR A 180 6.78 -6.76 1.69
N VAL A 181 7.72 -6.52 2.60
CA VAL A 181 7.45 -6.38 4.04
C VAL A 181 8.27 -5.24 4.64
N ILE A 182 7.66 -4.47 5.55
CA ILE A 182 8.29 -3.37 6.29
C ILE A 182 8.44 -3.70 7.77
N SER A 183 9.39 -3.06 8.43
CA SER A 183 9.53 -3.04 9.88
C SER A 183 10.10 -1.70 10.34
N ALA A 184 9.63 -1.23 11.49
CA ALA A 184 10.13 0.00 12.11
C ALA A 184 10.55 -0.21 13.56
N TRP A 185 11.60 0.48 13.98
CA TRP A 185 12.05 0.57 15.38
C TRP A 185 12.26 2.04 15.74
N ILE A 186 11.86 2.44 16.94
CA ILE A 186 11.92 3.83 17.39
C ILE A 186 12.56 3.89 18.77
N ASN A 187 13.46 4.85 18.99
CA ASN A 187 14.03 5.18 20.29
C ASN A 187 12.91 5.49 21.28
N LYS A 188 12.75 4.66 22.33
CA LYS A 188 11.63 4.73 23.27
C LYS A 188 11.45 6.12 23.87
N LYS A 189 12.55 6.83 24.13
CA LYS A 189 12.55 8.22 24.64
C LYS A 189 11.65 9.13 23.79
N LEU A 190 11.70 9.03 22.47
CA LEU A 190 10.91 9.87 21.56
C LEU A 190 9.41 9.55 21.56
N LEU A 191 9.03 8.31 21.89
CA LEU A 191 7.64 7.89 22.10
C LEU A 191 7.14 8.35 23.46
N ASP A 192 7.94 8.15 24.51
CA ASP A 192 7.61 8.53 25.89
C ASP A 192 7.46 10.06 26.04
N GLU A 193 8.28 10.85 25.34
CA GLU A 193 8.18 12.32 25.24
C GLU A 193 7.07 12.81 24.29
N GLY A 194 6.48 11.93 23.48
CA GLY A 194 5.49 12.30 22.46
C GLY A 194 6.05 13.09 21.26
N SER A 195 7.38 13.25 21.15
CA SER A 195 8.07 13.85 19.99
C SER A 195 7.83 13.05 18.70
N VAL A 196 7.59 11.75 18.82
CA VAL A 196 7.19 10.85 17.73
C VAL A 196 5.89 10.12 18.12
N LYS A 197 4.92 10.11 17.20
CA LYS A 197 3.67 9.35 17.32
C LYS A 197 3.50 8.47 16.09
N VAL A 198 3.33 7.16 16.29
CA VAL A 198 3.06 6.22 15.20
C VAL A 198 1.61 6.38 14.76
N GLY A 199 1.39 6.58 13.46
CA GLY A 199 0.08 6.62 12.83
C GLY A 199 -0.40 5.25 12.40
N CYS A 200 -1.26 5.20 11.39
CA CYS A 200 -1.70 3.92 10.83
C CYS A 200 -0.71 3.38 9.78
N SER A 201 -0.77 2.07 9.51
CA SER A 201 -0.17 1.46 8.33
C SER A 201 -1.23 0.98 7.33
N ARG A 202 -0.83 0.85 6.06
CA ARG A 202 -1.66 0.58 4.88
C ARG A 202 -0.87 -0.25 3.87
N GLN A 203 -1.58 -0.89 2.94
CA GLN A 203 -0.96 -1.70 1.88
C GLN A 203 -1.70 -1.54 0.56
N VAL A 204 -0.95 -1.50 -0.54
CA VAL A 204 -1.47 -1.41 -1.92
C VAL A 204 -0.89 -2.56 -2.72
N TYR A 205 -1.76 -3.43 -3.22
CA TYR A 205 -1.40 -4.40 -4.25
C TYR A 205 -1.43 -3.72 -5.63
N LEU A 206 -0.41 -3.99 -6.44
CA LEU A 206 -0.28 -3.42 -7.79
C LEU A 206 -0.53 -4.45 -8.92
N SER A 207 -0.45 -5.75 -8.62
CA SER A 207 -0.83 -6.83 -9.54
C SER A 207 -1.83 -7.77 -8.88
N SER A 208 -2.92 -8.09 -9.60
CA SER A 208 -3.90 -9.10 -9.18
C SER A 208 -3.33 -10.52 -9.19
N TYR A 209 -2.37 -10.78 -10.10
CA TYR A 209 -1.75 -12.08 -10.34
C TYR A 209 -0.52 -12.27 -9.43
N ASN A 210 0.45 -11.35 -9.52
CA ASN A 210 1.66 -11.36 -8.69
C ASN A 210 1.46 -10.48 -7.45
N ARG A 211 0.66 -10.97 -6.47
CA ARG A 211 0.29 -10.24 -5.24
C ARG A 211 1.48 -9.88 -4.30
N SER A 212 2.73 -10.14 -4.71
CA SER A 212 3.95 -9.66 -4.02
C SER A 212 4.44 -8.29 -4.49
N LYS A 213 3.96 -7.82 -5.65
CA LYS A 213 4.23 -6.49 -6.22
C LYS A 213 3.23 -5.46 -5.70
N GLY A 214 3.72 -4.33 -5.22
CA GLY A 214 2.92 -3.36 -4.45
C GLY A 214 3.76 -2.53 -3.49
N VAL A 215 3.08 -1.84 -2.56
CA VAL A 215 3.72 -1.10 -1.46
C VAL A 215 3.05 -1.37 -0.12
N VAL A 216 3.81 -1.20 0.96
CA VAL A 216 3.32 -1.09 2.33
C VAL A 216 3.78 0.25 2.91
N CYS A 217 2.87 0.98 3.54
CA CYS A 217 3.09 2.35 4.00
C CYS A 217 2.84 2.43 5.51
N VAL A 218 3.65 3.19 6.24
CA VAL A 218 3.38 3.59 7.63
C VAL A 218 3.47 5.12 7.77
N GLN A 219 2.45 5.71 8.37
CA GLN A 219 2.44 7.12 8.73
C GLN A 219 3.07 7.31 10.11
N MET A 220 3.88 8.36 10.26
CA MET A 220 4.40 8.83 11.54
C MET A 220 4.21 10.33 11.66
N LYS A 221 3.90 10.81 12.85
CA LYS A 221 3.90 12.24 13.19
C LYS A 221 5.13 12.53 14.04
N ILE A 222 6.06 13.33 13.53
CA ILE A 222 7.36 13.62 14.14
C ILE A 222 7.51 15.14 14.22
N TYR A 223 7.71 15.69 15.43
CA TYR A 223 7.76 17.15 15.63
C TYR A 223 6.59 17.89 14.93
N GLU A 224 5.38 17.35 15.13
CA GLU A 224 4.11 17.75 14.51
C GLU A 224 4.00 17.64 12.97
N GLN A 225 5.10 17.41 12.24
CA GLN A 225 5.12 17.09 10.81
C GLN A 225 4.63 15.65 10.56
N ILE A 226 4.06 15.39 9.39
CA ILE A 226 3.47 14.09 9.01
C ILE A 226 4.33 13.48 7.90
N LEU A 227 5.01 12.38 8.23
CA LEU A 227 5.88 11.61 7.36
C LEU A 227 5.19 10.30 6.95
N CYS A 228 5.16 10.00 5.66
CA CYS A 228 4.88 8.66 5.13
C CYS A 228 6.19 7.91 4.87
N LEU A 229 6.34 6.72 5.43
CA LEU A 229 7.42 5.79 5.10
C LEU A 229 6.83 4.67 4.25
N ILE A 230 7.35 4.49 3.03
CA ILE A 230 6.82 3.52 2.05
C ILE A 230 7.90 2.50 1.72
N GLY A 231 7.55 1.22 1.84
CA GLY A 231 8.32 0.08 1.38
C GLY A 231 7.69 -0.53 0.13
N GLY A 232 8.40 -0.52 -1.00
CA GLY A 232 7.84 -0.93 -2.30
C GLY A 232 8.57 -2.07 -3.00
N HIS A 233 7.84 -2.74 -3.90
CA HIS A 233 8.36 -3.66 -4.90
C HIS A 233 7.55 -3.48 -6.20
N MET A 234 8.12 -2.78 -7.17
CA MET A 234 7.41 -2.31 -8.35
C MET A 234 7.45 -3.33 -9.50
N PRO A 235 6.52 -3.24 -10.48
CA PRO A 235 6.55 -4.07 -11.68
C PRO A 235 7.87 -3.97 -12.45
N SER A 236 8.27 -5.08 -13.09
CA SER A 236 9.46 -5.16 -13.93
C SER A 236 9.24 -4.59 -15.33
N ASP A 237 8.01 -4.63 -15.86
CA ASP A 237 7.66 -3.94 -17.11
C ASP A 237 7.64 -2.42 -16.93
N TYR A 238 8.10 -1.69 -17.94
CA TYR A 238 8.25 -0.23 -17.92
C TYR A 238 6.91 0.52 -17.85
N MET A 239 5.93 0.12 -18.66
CA MET A 239 4.62 0.78 -18.71
C MET A 239 3.81 0.46 -17.46
N GLU A 240 3.85 -0.80 -17.00
CA GLU A 240 3.25 -1.18 -15.72
C GLU A 240 3.88 -0.42 -14.55
N ARG A 241 5.21 -0.25 -14.53
CA ARG A 241 5.94 0.48 -13.48
C ARG A 241 5.54 1.95 -13.39
N GLN A 242 5.48 2.68 -14.52
CA GLN A 242 5.04 4.09 -14.49
C GLN A 242 3.60 4.22 -13.99
N LYS A 243 2.67 3.41 -14.53
CA LYS A 243 1.27 3.38 -14.08
C LYS A 243 1.16 3.01 -12.60
N ALA A 244 1.99 2.09 -12.12
CA ALA A 244 2.02 1.67 -10.73
C ALA A 244 2.53 2.77 -9.79
N CYS A 245 3.58 3.52 -10.17
CA CYS A 245 4.06 4.68 -9.42
C CYS A 245 2.94 5.71 -9.19
N GLN A 246 2.25 6.10 -10.26
CA GLN A 246 1.09 6.99 -10.21
C GLN A 246 -0.04 6.41 -9.33
N THR A 247 -0.43 5.15 -9.56
CA THR A 247 -1.48 4.46 -8.80
C THR A 247 -1.21 4.43 -7.28
N VAL A 248 0.06 4.32 -6.86
CA VAL A 248 0.42 4.40 -5.44
C VAL A 248 0.17 5.81 -4.90
N LEU A 249 0.67 6.85 -5.58
CA LEU A 249 0.52 8.23 -5.13
C LEU A 249 -0.94 8.68 -5.05
N GLU A 250 -1.77 8.28 -6.01
CA GLU A 250 -3.23 8.48 -5.99
C GLU A 250 -3.89 7.73 -4.81
N LYS A 251 -3.49 6.48 -4.57
CA LYS A 251 -4.04 5.71 -3.45
C LYS A 251 -3.61 6.24 -2.08
N LEU A 252 -2.43 6.85 -1.95
CA LEU A 252 -1.96 7.42 -0.67
C LEU A 252 -2.98 8.40 -0.07
N SER A 253 -3.56 9.30 -0.87
CA SER A 253 -4.57 10.22 -0.35
C SER A 253 -5.87 9.52 0.03
N THR A 254 -6.34 8.55 -0.75
CA THR A 254 -7.54 7.77 -0.40
C THR A 254 -7.37 6.90 0.85
N MET A 255 -6.14 6.48 1.18
CA MET A 255 -5.84 5.58 2.31
C MET A 255 -5.57 6.30 3.63
N PHE A 256 -5.08 7.54 3.56
CA PHE A 256 -4.59 8.32 4.71
C PHE A 256 -5.25 9.71 4.85
N GLY A 257 -5.82 10.26 3.77
CA GLY A 257 -6.59 11.49 3.75
C GLY A 257 -8.06 11.28 4.13
N ALA A 258 -8.78 12.40 4.29
CA ALA A 258 -10.18 12.38 4.72
C ALA A 258 -11.20 12.24 3.57
N ASN A 259 -10.79 12.45 2.31
CA ASN A 259 -11.66 12.36 1.13
C ASN A 259 -10.84 12.13 -0.16
N GLU A 260 -11.52 11.76 -1.24
CA GLU A 260 -10.92 11.40 -2.54
C GLU A 260 -10.48 12.61 -3.40
N SER A 261 -10.81 13.85 -3.03
CA SER A 261 -10.34 15.06 -3.74
C SER A 261 -8.96 15.56 -3.28
N LEU A 262 -8.43 15.00 -2.19
CA LEU A 262 -7.07 15.29 -1.71
C LEU A 262 -6.04 14.57 -2.58
N THR A 263 -4.88 15.21 -2.79
CA THR A 263 -3.67 14.56 -3.28
C THR A 263 -2.82 14.07 -2.10
N PHE A 264 -1.77 13.28 -2.35
CA PHE A 264 -0.84 12.89 -1.28
C PHE A 264 -0.14 14.11 -0.64
N LYS A 265 0.00 15.22 -1.40
CA LYS A 265 0.64 16.47 -0.96
C LYS A 265 -0.19 17.20 0.09
N ASP A 266 -1.51 17.05 0.07
CA ASP A 266 -2.42 17.62 1.08
C ASP A 266 -2.44 16.83 2.40
N VAL A 267 -1.91 15.60 2.39
CA VAL A 267 -1.99 14.62 3.50
C VAL A 267 -0.65 14.47 4.23
N PHE A 268 0.47 14.66 3.53
CA PHE A 268 1.81 14.45 4.05
C PHE A 268 2.66 15.71 3.89
N HIS A 269 3.49 15.96 4.90
CA HIS A 269 4.57 16.93 4.82
C HIS A 269 5.79 16.34 4.15
N HIS A 270 6.00 15.04 4.34
CA HIS A 270 7.11 14.28 3.79
C HIS A 270 6.67 12.88 3.37
N VAL A 271 7.30 12.36 2.31
CA VAL A 271 7.24 10.96 1.93
C VAL A 271 8.66 10.47 1.73
N ILE A 272 9.06 9.37 2.37
CA ILE A 272 10.26 8.62 2.00
C ILE A 272 9.81 7.27 1.46
N TRP A 273 10.21 6.95 0.24
CA TRP A 273 9.83 5.74 -0.46
C TRP A 273 11.09 4.95 -0.81
N ALA A 274 11.27 3.85 -0.08
CA ALA A 274 12.35 2.89 -0.27
C ALA A 274 11.81 1.60 -0.92
N GLY A 275 12.60 0.95 -1.77
CA GLY A 275 12.20 -0.33 -2.34
C GLY A 275 13.03 -0.77 -3.53
N ASP A 276 12.66 -1.94 -4.06
CA ASP A 276 12.99 -2.32 -5.43
C ASP A 276 11.98 -1.65 -6.37
N PHE A 277 12.38 -0.52 -6.94
CA PHE A 277 11.61 0.19 -7.96
C PHE A 277 11.69 -0.48 -9.33
N ASN A 278 12.55 -1.48 -9.51
CA ASN A 278 12.82 -2.12 -10.79
C ASN A 278 13.25 -1.16 -11.93
N PHE A 279 13.69 0.06 -11.61
CA PHE A 279 14.24 0.98 -12.61
C PHE A 279 15.44 0.36 -13.33
N LYS A 280 15.46 0.50 -14.66
CA LYS A 280 16.50 -0.05 -15.54
C LYS A 280 17.33 1.05 -16.20
N LEU A 281 18.54 0.69 -16.64
CA LEU A 281 19.33 1.51 -17.56
C LEU A 281 18.91 1.25 -19.01
N MET A 282 18.44 2.30 -19.68
CA MET A 282 17.99 2.28 -21.08
C MET A 282 19.13 2.55 -22.05
N VAL A 283 20.19 1.73 -21.98
CA VAL A 283 21.39 1.85 -22.83
C VAL A 283 22.08 0.49 -23.00
N ALA A 284 22.81 0.31 -24.11
CA ALA A 284 23.49 -0.94 -24.45
C ALA A 284 24.47 -1.41 -23.36
N LEU A 285 24.55 -2.73 -23.14
CA LEU A 285 25.30 -3.36 -22.06
C LEU A 285 26.78 -2.96 -22.08
N GLU A 286 27.39 -2.92 -23.26
CA GLU A 286 28.82 -2.68 -23.47
C GLU A 286 29.24 -1.33 -22.87
N LYS A 287 28.40 -0.31 -23.04
CA LYS A 287 28.59 1.03 -22.46
C LYS A 287 28.40 1.04 -20.94
N VAL A 288 27.51 0.20 -20.41
CA VAL A 288 27.34 0.04 -18.96
C VAL A 288 28.56 -0.64 -18.34
N VAL A 289 29.05 -1.72 -18.96
CA VAL A 289 30.28 -2.43 -18.56
C VAL A 289 31.47 -1.46 -18.53
N GLU A 290 31.70 -0.73 -19.63
CA GLU A 290 32.81 0.23 -19.75
C GLU A 290 32.79 1.29 -18.63
N ASN A 291 31.64 1.91 -18.38
CA ASN A 291 31.53 2.99 -17.39
C ASN A 291 31.62 2.49 -15.95
N ILE A 292 31.14 1.27 -15.65
CA ILE A 292 31.31 0.63 -14.34
C ILE A 292 32.77 0.25 -14.10
N GLN A 293 33.45 -0.31 -15.11
CA GLN A 293 34.87 -0.68 -15.02
C GLN A 293 35.79 0.53 -14.85
N LYS A 294 35.50 1.64 -15.55
CA LYS A 294 36.23 2.92 -15.40
C LYS A 294 35.84 3.74 -14.16
N GLY A 295 34.79 3.34 -13.43
CA GLY A 295 34.23 4.12 -12.32
C GLY A 295 33.52 5.42 -12.74
N THR A 296 33.29 5.64 -14.04
CA THR A 296 32.65 6.83 -14.60
C THR A 296 31.13 6.68 -14.63
N LEU A 297 30.51 6.60 -13.45
CA LEU A 297 29.07 6.30 -13.33
C LEU A 297 28.15 7.45 -13.77
N GLY A 298 28.57 8.72 -13.62
CA GLY A 298 27.76 9.91 -13.92
C GLY A 298 27.12 9.93 -15.32
N PRO A 299 27.87 9.65 -16.41
CA PRO A 299 27.33 9.50 -17.77
C PRO A 299 26.20 8.48 -17.95
N LEU A 300 26.04 7.51 -17.04
CA LEU A 300 24.95 6.53 -17.08
C LEU A 300 23.63 7.08 -16.51
N MET A 301 23.67 8.06 -15.59
CA MET A 301 22.48 8.58 -14.89
C MET A 301 21.39 9.09 -15.84
N LYS A 302 21.76 9.68 -16.99
CA LYS A 302 20.80 10.16 -18.00
C LYS A 302 20.03 9.06 -18.74
N TYR A 303 20.44 7.80 -18.59
CA TYR A 303 19.77 6.62 -19.14
C TYR A 303 19.00 5.82 -18.07
N ASP A 304 19.08 6.21 -16.79
CA ASP A 304 18.32 5.60 -15.71
C ASP A 304 16.87 6.12 -15.71
N GLU A 305 15.92 5.19 -15.67
CA GLU A 305 14.49 5.48 -15.82
C GLU A 305 13.92 6.50 -14.83
N PHE A 306 14.51 6.65 -13.63
CA PHE A 306 14.06 7.67 -12.68
C PHE A 306 14.40 9.09 -13.18
N TYR A 307 15.51 9.25 -13.91
CA TYR A 307 15.98 10.54 -14.40
C TYR A 307 15.45 10.90 -15.80
N LEU A 308 14.83 9.96 -16.52
CA LEU A 308 14.15 10.24 -17.80
C LEU A 308 13.02 11.26 -17.63
N ALA A 309 12.68 11.97 -18.71
CA ALA A 309 11.58 12.94 -18.74
C ALA A 309 10.18 12.31 -18.63
N SER A 310 10.08 10.99 -18.71
CA SER A 310 8.85 10.20 -18.54
C SER A 310 8.67 9.64 -17.12
N SER A 311 9.51 10.07 -16.17
CA SER A 311 9.50 9.59 -14.79
C SER A 311 8.41 10.28 -13.96
N SER A 312 7.27 9.60 -13.82
CA SER A 312 6.12 10.07 -13.03
C SER A 312 6.47 10.53 -11.60
N LEU A 313 7.47 9.92 -10.97
CA LEU A 313 7.93 10.34 -9.63
C LEU A 313 8.75 11.63 -9.67
N LYS A 314 9.60 11.80 -10.69
CA LYS A 314 10.39 13.02 -10.90
C LYS A 314 9.49 14.22 -11.21
N ASP A 315 8.44 14.02 -12.00
CA ASP A 315 7.40 15.04 -12.26
C ASP A 315 6.69 15.47 -10.98
N GLN A 316 6.47 14.55 -10.05
CA GLN A 316 5.93 14.84 -8.72
C GLN A 316 6.95 15.43 -7.73
N LYS A 317 8.13 15.84 -8.21
CA LYS A 317 9.26 16.39 -7.45
C LYS A 317 9.87 15.43 -6.40
N PHE A 318 9.78 14.11 -6.60
CA PHE A 318 10.61 13.19 -5.82
C PHE A 318 12.09 13.38 -6.19
N ARG A 319 12.97 13.23 -5.19
CA ARG A 319 14.43 13.42 -5.28
C ARG A 319 15.14 12.32 -4.48
N GLU A 320 16.37 12.01 -4.83
CA GLU A 320 17.29 11.17 -4.04
C GLU A 320 18.64 11.89 -3.89
N ASP A 321 19.54 11.36 -3.07
CA ASP A 321 20.92 11.84 -3.03
C ASP A 321 21.71 11.30 -4.23
N ALA A 322 22.88 11.89 -4.51
CA ALA A 322 23.70 11.50 -5.64
C ALA A 322 24.14 10.02 -5.54
N ILE A 323 23.75 9.21 -6.52
CA ILE A 323 24.21 7.82 -6.64
C ILE A 323 25.71 7.84 -6.99
N THR A 324 26.52 7.41 -6.01
CA THR A 324 27.99 7.35 -6.09
C THR A 324 28.52 5.91 -6.02
N PHE A 325 27.64 4.92 -6.22
CA PHE A 325 27.92 3.50 -6.10
C PHE A 325 27.49 2.73 -7.35
N ASP A 326 28.14 1.59 -7.61
CA ASP A 326 27.83 0.75 -8.77
C ASP A 326 26.39 0.19 -8.72
N PRO A 327 25.79 -0.22 -9.85
CA PRO A 327 24.44 -0.79 -9.88
C PRO A 327 24.19 -1.93 -8.89
N THR A 328 23.01 -1.92 -8.25
CA THR A 328 22.65 -2.87 -7.19
C THR A 328 22.21 -4.23 -7.71
N TYR A 329 21.76 -4.29 -8.98
CA TYR A 329 21.24 -5.44 -9.71
C TYR A 329 21.86 -5.46 -11.13
N LYS A 330 21.91 -6.57 -11.89
CA LYS A 330 21.74 -7.96 -11.45
C LYS A 330 23.11 -8.51 -11.05
N LYS A 331 23.30 -8.76 -9.77
CA LYS A 331 24.53 -9.35 -9.23
C LYS A 331 24.52 -10.87 -9.44
N LYS A 332 25.69 -11.50 -9.31
CA LYS A 332 25.74 -12.94 -9.06
C LYS A 332 25.27 -13.21 -7.62
N GLU A 333 24.41 -14.22 -7.48
CA GLU A 333 24.01 -14.74 -6.17
C GLU A 333 25.20 -15.42 -5.49
N ASN A 334 25.28 -15.32 -4.16
CA ASN A 334 26.34 -15.94 -3.34
C ASN A 334 27.78 -15.60 -3.77
N ARG A 335 27.98 -14.45 -4.42
CA ARG A 335 29.25 -13.96 -4.96
C ARG A 335 30.37 -13.84 -3.91
N SER A 336 31.60 -13.74 -4.40
CA SER A 336 32.78 -13.41 -3.59
C SER A 336 32.71 -11.95 -3.08
N VAL A 337 33.64 -11.59 -2.20
CA VAL A 337 33.87 -10.20 -1.82
C VAL A 337 34.32 -9.42 -3.07
N LEU A 338 33.72 -8.25 -3.30
CA LEU A 338 34.07 -7.40 -4.43
C LEU A 338 35.56 -6.97 -4.36
N ASN A 339 36.34 -7.41 -5.34
CA ASN A 339 37.72 -6.97 -5.53
C ASN A 339 37.88 -6.34 -6.93
N LYS A 340 37.77 -5.02 -7.02
CA LYS A 340 37.93 -4.29 -8.31
C LYS A 340 39.35 -4.34 -8.90
N GLY A 341 40.34 -4.84 -8.15
CA GLY A 341 41.71 -5.06 -8.65
C GLY A 341 41.92 -6.43 -9.30
N GLU A 342 40.94 -7.33 -9.24
CA GLU A 342 41.01 -8.66 -9.86
C GLU A 342 40.71 -8.58 -11.36
N GLU A 343 41.45 -9.33 -12.18
CA GLU A 343 41.12 -9.46 -13.59
C GLU A 343 39.72 -10.08 -13.76
N GLY A 344 38.90 -9.50 -14.63
CA GLY A 344 37.53 -9.98 -14.83
C GLY A 344 36.57 -9.75 -13.66
N TRP A 345 36.92 -8.96 -12.63
CA TRP A 345 36.08 -8.71 -11.44
C TRP A 345 34.62 -8.39 -11.75
N PHE A 346 34.36 -7.66 -12.85
CA PHE A 346 33.02 -7.30 -13.29
C PHE A 346 32.16 -8.55 -13.56
N ASN A 347 32.74 -9.56 -14.22
CA ASN A 347 32.08 -10.84 -14.49
C ASN A 347 31.95 -11.69 -13.22
N ASN A 348 32.75 -11.46 -12.18
CA ASN A 348 32.59 -12.12 -10.87
C ASN A 348 31.46 -11.47 -10.04
N GLU A 349 31.21 -10.17 -10.24
CA GLU A 349 30.18 -9.39 -9.53
C GLU A 349 28.79 -9.45 -10.18
N TYR A 350 28.70 -9.38 -11.52
CA TYR A 350 27.43 -9.22 -12.26
C TYR A 350 27.00 -10.45 -13.06
N ALA A 351 25.68 -10.66 -13.14
CA ALA A 351 25.03 -11.68 -13.95
C ALA A 351 24.39 -11.03 -15.19
N ILE A 352 25.15 -10.94 -16.28
CA ILE A 352 24.77 -10.23 -17.53
C ILE A 352 23.81 -11.00 -18.46
N SER A 353 23.41 -12.21 -18.10
CA SER A 353 22.39 -12.99 -18.81
C SER A 353 21.59 -13.86 -17.85
N ASP A 354 20.37 -14.19 -18.26
CA ASP A 354 19.54 -15.24 -17.64
C ASP A 354 19.18 -16.29 -18.69
N VAL A 355 19.36 -17.57 -18.33
CA VAL A 355 18.72 -18.69 -19.00
C VAL A 355 17.34 -18.87 -18.38
N LYS A 356 16.26 -18.62 -19.13
CA LYS A 356 14.91 -19.00 -18.69
C LYS A 356 14.73 -20.51 -18.89
N TRP A 357 14.17 -21.20 -17.90
CA TRP A 357 13.98 -22.66 -17.97
C TRP A 357 12.94 -23.08 -19.03
N TYR A 358 12.07 -22.17 -19.45
CA TYR A 358 11.22 -22.29 -20.63
C TYR A 358 11.83 -21.55 -21.83
N GLY A 359 12.52 -22.30 -22.69
CA GLY A 359 13.00 -21.87 -24.02
C GLY A 359 14.46 -21.41 -24.07
N ASN A 360 15.10 -21.60 -25.23
CA ASN A 360 16.51 -21.26 -25.52
C ASN A 360 16.79 -19.75 -25.62
N TYR A 361 16.08 -18.91 -24.86
CA TYR A 361 16.18 -17.46 -24.90
C TYR A 361 17.08 -16.95 -23.76
N ASN A 362 18.36 -16.75 -24.07
CA ASN A 362 19.26 -15.99 -23.21
C ASN A 362 18.81 -14.52 -23.18
N THR A 363 18.12 -14.10 -22.11
CA THR A 363 17.78 -12.68 -21.96
C THR A 363 18.97 -11.93 -21.40
N GLN A 364 19.50 -10.97 -22.15
CA GLN A 364 20.56 -10.05 -21.69
C GLN A 364 20.06 -9.28 -20.46
N ARG A 365 20.93 -9.12 -19.45
CA ARG A 365 20.64 -8.40 -18.20
C ARG A 365 21.61 -7.25 -18.05
N ILE A 366 21.09 -6.03 -18.16
CA ILE A 366 21.85 -4.79 -17.99
C ILE A 366 21.92 -4.44 -16.49
N PRO A 367 23.11 -4.30 -15.89
CA PRO A 367 23.24 -3.81 -14.52
C PRO A 367 22.53 -2.47 -14.34
N SER A 368 21.67 -2.35 -13.32
CA SER A 368 20.79 -1.20 -13.10
C SER A 368 20.62 -0.88 -11.61
N TRP A 369 20.32 0.38 -11.28
CA TRP A 369 19.98 0.84 -9.93
C TRP A 369 18.49 0.61 -9.64
N THR A 370 18.12 -0.65 -9.43
CA THR A 370 16.74 -1.06 -9.16
C THR A 370 16.27 -0.67 -7.76
N ASP A 371 17.17 -0.78 -6.79
CA ASP A 371 16.92 -0.48 -5.39
C ASP A 371 17.16 1.02 -5.16
N ARG A 372 16.16 1.74 -4.61
CA ARG A 372 16.23 3.19 -4.43
C ARG A 372 15.61 3.63 -3.11
N ILE A 373 16.01 4.81 -2.65
CA ILE A 373 15.42 5.51 -1.51
C ILE A 373 15.15 6.96 -1.92
N LEU A 374 13.91 7.24 -2.32
CA LEU A 374 13.45 8.54 -2.80
C LEU A 374 12.79 9.33 -1.64
N LYS A 375 12.95 10.66 -1.62
CA LYS A 375 12.19 11.57 -0.76
C LYS A 375 11.32 12.52 -1.59
N TRP A 376 10.20 12.92 -1.01
CA TRP A 376 9.44 14.12 -1.37
C TRP A 376 9.13 14.88 -0.08
N SER A 377 9.09 16.21 -0.18
CA SER A 377 8.66 17.11 0.89
C SER A 377 7.75 18.17 0.31
N ASP A 378 6.80 18.65 1.11
CA ASP A 378 6.13 19.91 0.83
C ASP A 378 7.14 21.07 0.88
N GLU A 379 6.98 22.06 0.00
CA GLU A 379 7.93 23.16 -0.18
C GLU A 379 8.10 24.02 1.09
N SER A 380 7.05 24.12 1.91
CA SER A 380 7.08 24.90 3.16
C SER A 380 8.00 24.32 4.24
N VAL A 381 8.27 23.02 4.16
CA VAL A 381 9.02 22.23 5.15
C VAL A 381 10.15 21.40 4.54
N GLU A 382 10.48 21.57 3.25
CA GLU A 382 11.58 20.83 2.60
C GLU A 382 12.91 21.01 3.35
N SER A 383 13.13 22.19 3.94
CA SER A 383 14.29 22.50 4.80
C SER A 383 14.39 21.60 6.04
N CYS A 384 13.27 21.06 6.55
CA CYS A 384 13.22 20.26 7.77
C CYS A 384 13.72 18.81 7.58
N LEU A 385 13.47 18.18 6.43
CA LEU A 385 13.89 16.80 6.14
C LEU A 385 15.10 16.76 5.19
N GLN A 386 16.29 16.70 5.78
CA GLN A 386 17.55 16.59 5.03
C GLN A 386 18.06 15.16 4.94
N ILE A 387 18.74 14.87 3.83
CA ILE A 387 19.52 13.64 3.68
C ILE A 387 20.86 13.87 4.39
N GLU A 388 21.33 12.91 5.17
CA GLU A 388 22.62 12.97 5.83
C GLU A 388 23.73 12.66 4.81
N PRO A 389 24.71 13.56 4.61
CA PRO A 389 25.73 13.39 3.56
C PRO A 389 26.50 12.07 3.67
N LYS A 390 26.78 11.44 2.53
CA LYS A 390 27.53 10.17 2.41
C LYS A 390 26.83 8.95 3.03
N THR A 391 25.55 9.05 3.38
CA THR A 391 24.78 7.93 3.94
C THR A 391 23.96 7.16 2.90
N TYR A 392 23.72 7.71 1.70
CA TYR A 392 23.13 6.96 0.59
C TYR A 392 24.19 6.04 -0.02
N LYS A 393 24.23 4.80 0.46
CA LYS A 393 25.33 3.84 0.19
C LYS A 393 24.81 2.40 0.08
N PRO A 394 25.49 1.54 -0.69
CA PRO A 394 25.27 0.11 -0.66
C PRO A 394 25.98 -0.54 0.52
N ALA A 395 25.54 -1.74 0.88
CA ALA A 395 26.32 -2.62 1.73
C ALA A 395 27.54 -3.14 0.98
N LEU A 396 28.74 -2.96 1.55
CA LEU A 396 30.01 -3.41 0.97
C LEU A 396 30.80 -4.27 1.97
N PRO A 397 30.40 -5.56 2.15
CA PRO A 397 31.07 -6.45 3.08
C PRO A 397 32.53 -6.71 2.71
N LYS A 398 33.44 -6.59 3.69
CA LYS A 398 34.88 -6.89 3.50
C LYS A 398 35.23 -8.38 3.59
N ARG A 399 34.24 -9.21 3.90
CA ARG A 399 34.33 -10.67 4.03
C ARG A 399 33.04 -11.30 3.49
N LYS A 400 33.04 -12.61 3.21
CA LYS A 400 31.83 -13.26 2.70
C LYS A 400 30.75 -13.31 3.78
N THR A 401 29.60 -12.68 3.53
CA THR A 401 28.47 -12.62 4.46
C THR A 401 27.14 -12.89 3.75
N MET A 402 26.05 -13.05 4.51
CA MET A 402 24.71 -13.23 3.93
C MET A 402 24.23 -12.06 3.07
N LEU A 403 24.83 -10.86 3.19
CA LEU A 403 24.49 -9.69 2.36
C LEU A 403 24.89 -9.86 0.88
N LEU A 404 25.76 -10.84 0.57
CA LEU A 404 26.16 -11.21 -0.80
C LEU A 404 25.34 -12.37 -1.39
N SER A 405 24.32 -12.88 -0.67
CA SER A 405 23.53 -14.05 -1.10
C SER A 405 22.51 -13.76 -2.21
N SER A 406 21.98 -12.54 -2.23
CA SER A 406 20.99 -12.06 -3.21
C SER A 406 21.66 -11.55 -4.50
N ASP A 407 20.94 -11.59 -5.63
CA ASP A 407 21.30 -10.89 -6.86
C ASP A 407 21.06 -9.36 -6.78
N HIS A 408 20.57 -8.86 -5.64
CA HIS A 408 20.55 -7.45 -5.26
C HIS A 408 21.51 -7.15 -4.09
N THR A 409 22.12 -5.97 -4.13
CA THR A 409 22.89 -5.41 -3.00
C THR A 409 21.98 -4.58 -2.09
N PRO A 410 21.97 -4.80 -0.76
CA PRO A 410 21.24 -3.93 0.17
C PRO A 410 21.74 -2.50 0.08
N ILE A 411 20.85 -1.51 0.23
CA ILE A 411 21.23 -0.09 0.33
C ILE A 411 20.62 0.57 1.56
N SER A 412 21.26 1.65 2.02
CA SER A 412 20.81 2.49 3.14
C SER A 412 20.84 3.96 2.75
N CYS A 413 20.03 4.78 3.43
CA CYS A 413 20.10 6.24 3.41
C CYS A 413 19.72 6.77 4.80
N GLY A 414 20.49 7.73 5.32
CA GLY A 414 20.24 8.42 6.57
C GLY A 414 19.57 9.76 6.33
N TYR A 415 18.64 10.13 7.21
CA TYR A 415 17.96 11.42 7.20
C TYR A 415 18.04 12.09 8.56
N THR A 416 17.96 13.42 8.56
CA THR A 416 17.75 14.24 9.75
C THR A 416 16.46 15.03 9.59
N LEU A 417 15.55 14.92 10.54
CA LEU A 417 14.31 15.68 10.59
C LEU A 417 14.35 16.70 11.75
N ARG A 418 14.33 17.98 11.42
CA ARG A 418 14.23 19.08 12.40
C ARG A 418 12.75 19.43 12.68
N PRO A 419 12.42 20.01 13.85
CA PRO A 419 11.11 20.61 14.05
C PRO A 419 10.93 21.82 13.14
N VAL A 420 9.68 22.16 12.83
CA VAL A 420 9.35 23.46 12.21
C VAL A 420 9.40 24.55 13.28
N SER A 421 9.87 25.74 12.91
CA SER A 421 9.88 26.92 13.79
C SER A 421 8.48 27.25 14.32
N ARG A 422 8.38 27.62 15.60
CA ARG A 422 7.10 27.77 16.33
C ARG A 422 6.14 28.83 15.77
N SER A 423 6.59 29.67 14.85
CA SER A 423 5.77 30.67 14.15
C SER A 423 4.93 30.09 12.99
N LEU A 424 5.21 28.86 12.54
CA LEU A 424 4.78 28.35 11.24
C LEU A 424 4.36 26.88 11.32
N ALA A 425 3.19 26.61 11.92
CA ALA A 425 2.57 25.28 11.83
C ALA A 425 1.82 25.15 10.49
N PRO A 426 2.33 24.40 9.49
CA PRO A 426 1.61 24.18 8.23
C PRO A 426 0.21 23.60 8.49
N PRO A 427 -0.86 24.21 7.94
CA PRO A 427 -2.21 23.72 8.12
C PRO A 427 -2.43 22.49 7.24
N VAL A 428 -2.24 21.29 7.79
CA VAL A 428 -2.84 20.08 7.21
C VAL A 428 -4.34 20.31 7.16
N LYS A 429 -4.91 20.35 5.94
CA LYS A 429 -6.35 20.57 5.71
C LYS A 429 -7.16 19.30 6.04
N LEU A 430 -6.96 18.75 7.24
CA LEU A 430 -7.81 17.75 7.88
C LEU A 430 -9.10 18.40 8.39
N ASN A 431 -9.93 18.88 7.46
CA ASN A 431 -11.32 19.17 7.77
C ASN A 431 -12.01 17.86 8.12
N LEU A 432 -12.50 17.78 9.35
CA LEU A 432 -13.13 16.60 9.93
C LEU A 432 -14.57 16.46 9.40
N VAL A 433 -14.68 16.13 8.12
CA VAL A 433 -15.92 15.71 7.49
C VAL A 433 -15.92 14.18 7.47
N LEU A 434 -16.99 13.59 7.98
CA LEU A 434 -17.29 12.16 7.80
C LEU A 434 -17.62 11.93 6.33
N GLY A 435 -16.57 11.85 5.50
CA GLY A 435 -16.57 11.87 4.04
C GLY A 435 -17.01 10.55 3.43
N THR A 436 -18.28 10.24 3.62
CA THR A 436 -19.03 9.19 2.94
C THR A 436 -18.91 9.31 1.41
N ASN A 437 -18.11 8.47 0.75
CA ASN A 437 -18.18 8.30 -0.70
C ASN A 437 -17.75 6.89 -1.14
N SER A 438 -18.74 6.07 -1.46
CA SER A 438 -18.64 5.02 -2.47
C SER A 438 -19.40 5.51 -3.69
N ILE A 439 -18.73 5.73 -4.82
CA ILE A 439 -19.28 6.47 -5.98
C ILE A 439 -20.58 5.89 -6.57
N LEU A 440 -20.94 4.64 -6.27
CA LEU A 440 -22.24 4.06 -6.67
C LEU A 440 -23.42 4.36 -5.71
N PHE A 441 -23.16 4.60 -4.41
CA PHE A 441 -24.20 4.77 -3.38
C PHE A 441 -23.75 5.71 -2.24
N GLY A 442 -23.09 6.82 -2.58
CA GLY A 442 -22.84 7.90 -1.62
C GLY A 442 -24.16 8.49 -1.12
N PRO A 443 -24.21 9.07 0.10
CA PRO A 443 -25.48 9.38 0.76
C PRO A 443 -26.34 10.47 0.11
N GLY A 444 -25.86 11.10 -0.96
CA GLY A 444 -26.56 12.16 -1.68
C GLY A 444 -27.35 11.73 -2.91
N TYR A 445 -27.23 10.49 -3.42
CA TYR A 445 -27.74 10.15 -4.76
C TYR A 445 -29.05 9.34 -4.81
N PRO A 446 -29.19 8.14 -4.21
CA PRO A 446 -30.43 7.36 -4.32
C PRO A 446 -31.60 7.98 -3.53
N SER A 447 -31.27 8.64 -2.42
CA SER A 447 -32.20 9.20 -1.45
C SER A 447 -32.88 10.49 -1.93
N ARG A 448 -32.25 11.29 -2.80
CA ARG A 448 -32.83 12.57 -3.26
C ARG A 448 -34.11 12.41 -4.09
N PHE A 449 -34.26 11.29 -4.78
CA PHE A 449 -35.43 11.02 -5.64
C PHE A 449 -36.58 10.33 -4.90
N THR A 450 -36.27 9.50 -3.88
CA THR A 450 -37.26 8.69 -3.16
C THR A 450 -37.70 9.30 -1.82
N CYS A 451 -36.88 10.16 -1.22
CA CYS A 451 -37.13 10.80 0.08
C CYS A 451 -37.56 12.28 -0.03
N SER A 452 -37.94 12.73 -1.23
CA SER A 452 -38.56 14.03 -1.49
C SER A 452 -40.07 14.04 -1.20
N SER A 453 -40.68 12.87 -1.09
CA SER A 453 -42.06 12.65 -0.65
C SER A 453 -42.06 11.77 0.60
N ASP A 454 -43.07 11.87 1.47
CA ASP A 454 -43.21 10.95 2.61
C ASP A 454 -43.82 9.60 2.20
N ALA A 455 -43.25 8.98 1.14
CA ALA A 455 -43.71 7.71 0.58
C ALA A 455 -43.63 6.52 1.55
N TYR A 456 -43.00 6.69 2.72
CA TYR A 456 -42.90 5.71 3.79
C TYR A 456 -43.71 6.08 5.05
N GLY A 457 -44.44 7.20 5.06
CA GLY A 457 -45.30 7.61 6.17
C GLY A 457 -44.55 7.94 7.47
N LEU A 458 -43.30 8.40 7.37
CA LEU A 458 -42.45 8.71 8.52
C LEU A 458 -43.00 9.85 9.38
N GLU A 459 -43.72 10.82 8.81
CA GLU A 459 -44.37 11.88 9.61
C GLU A 459 -45.52 11.30 10.44
N SER A 460 -46.38 10.48 9.81
CA SER A 460 -47.53 9.85 10.46
C SER A 460 -47.13 8.89 11.60
N THR A 461 -45.92 8.34 11.54
CA THR A 461 -45.36 7.40 12.52
C THR A 461 -44.40 8.05 13.51
N LYS A 462 -44.30 9.40 13.53
CA LYS A 462 -43.36 10.16 14.37
C LYS A 462 -41.91 9.66 14.23
N PHE A 463 -41.46 9.57 12.98
CA PHE A 463 -40.10 9.22 12.58
C PHE A 463 -39.63 7.82 13.03
N GLN A 464 -40.55 6.93 13.37
CA GLN A 464 -40.23 5.53 13.68
C GLN A 464 -39.98 4.73 12.40
N LEU A 465 -38.88 3.97 12.38
CA LEU A 465 -38.58 3.06 11.27
C LEU A 465 -39.57 1.88 11.26
N PRO A 466 -39.99 1.40 10.08
CA PRO A 466 -40.70 0.13 9.95
C PRO A 466 -39.98 -1.01 10.66
N LYS A 467 -40.71 -1.87 11.38
CA LYS A 467 -40.12 -2.87 12.28
C LYS A 467 -39.19 -3.86 11.55
N ASP A 468 -39.52 -4.25 10.33
CA ASP A 468 -38.70 -5.10 9.46
C ASP A 468 -37.34 -4.47 9.14
N VAL A 469 -37.31 -3.16 8.88
CA VAL A 469 -36.08 -2.37 8.67
C VAL A 469 -35.32 -2.22 10.00
N ALA A 470 -36.06 -1.93 11.07
CA ALA A 470 -35.69 -1.99 12.49
C ALA A 470 -34.76 -3.18 12.81
N ASP A 471 -35.38 -4.35 12.75
CA ASP A 471 -34.81 -5.64 13.11
C ASP A 471 -33.64 -6.00 12.19
N THR A 472 -33.72 -5.70 10.89
CA THR A 472 -32.64 -5.93 9.93
C THR A 472 -31.38 -5.12 10.26
N ILE A 473 -31.54 -3.85 10.66
CA ILE A 473 -30.41 -2.98 11.04
C ILE A 473 -29.76 -3.44 12.34
N ILE A 474 -30.57 -3.81 13.35
CA ILE A 474 -30.10 -4.29 14.66
C ILE A 474 -29.28 -5.58 14.48
N ASN A 475 -29.80 -6.54 13.71
CA ASN A 475 -29.14 -7.82 13.44
C ASN A 475 -27.94 -7.70 12.48
N SER A 476 -27.84 -6.61 11.71
CA SER A 476 -26.69 -6.38 10.83
C SER A 476 -25.43 -6.00 11.61
N ASN A 477 -24.31 -6.68 11.35
CA ASN A 477 -22.98 -6.28 11.81
C ASN A 477 -22.01 -6.17 10.61
N PRO A 478 -22.20 -5.20 9.71
CA PRO A 478 -21.53 -5.14 8.42
C PRO A 478 -20.03 -4.86 8.54
N GLU A 479 -19.20 -5.68 7.88
CA GLU A 479 -17.77 -5.43 7.75
C GLU A 479 -17.49 -4.59 6.49
N THR A 480 -17.04 -3.35 6.67
CA THR A 480 -16.86 -2.34 5.60
C THR A 480 -15.46 -2.34 4.97
N THR A 481 -14.72 -3.44 5.09
CA THR A 481 -13.43 -3.59 4.41
C THR A 481 -13.65 -3.73 2.90
N ARG A 482 -12.81 -3.09 2.07
CA ARG A 482 -12.80 -3.32 0.59
C ARG A 482 -12.40 -4.75 0.20
N TYR A 483 -12.00 -5.57 1.17
CA TYR A 483 -11.51 -6.92 0.99
C TYR A 483 -12.25 -7.82 1.98
N ILE A 484 -13.35 -8.39 1.51
CA ILE A 484 -14.22 -9.28 2.28
C ILE A 484 -13.87 -10.71 1.90
N GLU A 485 -13.29 -11.44 2.85
CA GLU A 485 -12.85 -12.82 2.69
C GLU A 485 -13.89 -13.76 3.33
N ILE A 486 -14.85 -14.24 2.52
CA ILE A 486 -15.83 -15.24 2.96
C ILE A 486 -15.21 -16.64 2.80
N PRO A 487 -15.11 -17.47 3.86
CA PRO A 487 -14.43 -18.77 3.79
C PRO A 487 -14.94 -19.70 2.69
N GLU A 488 -16.25 -19.71 2.43
CA GLU A 488 -16.85 -20.48 1.34
C GLU A 488 -16.36 -20.01 -0.05
N GLU A 489 -16.31 -18.70 -0.28
CA GLU A 489 -15.82 -18.12 -1.53
C GLU A 489 -14.31 -18.32 -1.72
N ILE A 490 -13.52 -18.44 -0.64
CA ILE A 490 -12.09 -18.77 -0.69
C ILE A 490 -11.89 -20.23 -1.12
N GLY A 491 -12.76 -21.14 -0.68
CA GLY A 491 -12.76 -22.53 -1.15
C GLY A 491 -12.97 -22.62 -2.66
N ILE A 492 -14.04 -21.98 -3.14
CA ILE A 492 -14.39 -21.93 -4.56
C ILE A 492 -13.29 -21.26 -5.41
N GLU A 493 -12.66 -20.17 -4.93
CA GLU A 493 -11.53 -19.53 -5.62
C GLU A 493 -10.35 -20.50 -5.82
N ARG A 494 -10.05 -21.35 -4.81
CA ARG A 494 -8.99 -22.36 -4.93
C ARG A 494 -9.35 -23.45 -5.93
N GLU A 495 -10.54 -24.02 -5.83
CA GLU A 495 -11.05 -25.04 -6.76
C GLU A 495 -10.96 -24.57 -8.22
N LEU A 496 -11.39 -23.33 -8.50
CA LEU A 496 -11.35 -22.75 -9.85
C LEU A 496 -9.93 -22.50 -10.35
N VAL A 497 -9.03 -22.00 -9.48
CA VAL A 497 -7.61 -21.78 -9.82
C VAL A 497 -6.90 -23.11 -10.07
N GLU A 498 -7.08 -24.11 -9.21
CA GLU A 498 -6.54 -25.47 -9.38
C GLU A 498 -7.10 -26.10 -10.67
N SER A 499 -8.39 -25.93 -10.95
CA SER A 499 -9.02 -26.37 -12.20
C SER A 499 -8.40 -25.70 -13.43
N ALA A 500 -8.21 -24.38 -13.40
CA ALA A 500 -7.61 -23.64 -14.53
C ALA A 500 -6.16 -24.04 -14.79
N LEU A 501 -5.36 -24.29 -13.73
CA LEU A 501 -3.99 -24.77 -13.85
C LEU A 501 -3.94 -26.21 -14.39
N THR A 502 -4.83 -27.08 -13.93
CA THR A 502 -4.93 -28.48 -14.40
C THR A 502 -5.32 -28.53 -15.88
N LEU A 503 -6.31 -27.73 -16.30
CA LEU A 503 -6.72 -27.59 -17.71
C LEU A 503 -5.59 -27.04 -18.59
N PHE A 504 -4.77 -26.14 -18.06
CA PHE A 504 -3.62 -25.60 -18.78
C PHE A 504 -2.52 -26.65 -18.98
N ASP A 505 -2.15 -27.40 -17.94
CA ASP A 505 -1.17 -28.49 -18.05
C ASP A 505 -1.64 -29.61 -19.00
N GLU A 506 -2.91 -30.03 -18.85
CA GLU A 506 -3.53 -31.01 -19.74
C GLU A 506 -3.55 -30.54 -21.21
N SER A 507 -3.70 -29.23 -21.46
CA SER A 507 -3.64 -28.68 -22.83
C SER A 507 -2.28 -28.85 -23.50
N GLN A 508 -1.19 -28.87 -22.73
CA GLN A 508 0.16 -29.12 -23.23
C GLN A 508 0.39 -30.62 -23.42
N ASN A 509 -0.10 -31.42 -22.47
CA ASN A 509 0.11 -32.87 -22.41
C ASN A 509 -1.05 -33.68 -23.02
N LEU A 510 -1.87 -33.08 -23.89
CA LEU A 510 -3.16 -33.65 -24.29
C LEU A 510 -3.06 -35.01 -25.02
N LYS A 511 -1.95 -35.24 -25.72
CA LYS A 511 -1.67 -36.52 -26.42
C LYS A 511 -1.26 -37.64 -25.45
N VAL A 512 -0.80 -37.31 -24.25
CA VAL A 512 -0.35 -38.29 -23.26
C VAL A 512 -1.54 -39.03 -22.68
N GLY A 513 -1.55 -40.36 -22.85
CA GLY A 513 -2.63 -41.24 -22.41
C GLY A 513 -3.88 -41.26 -23.32
N LEU A 514 -3.85 -40.59 -24.49
CA LEU A 514 -4.97 -40.57 -25.42
C LEU A 514 -4.96 -41.82 -26.32
N ASN A 515 -5.85 -42.77 -26.05
CA ASN A 515 -5.97 -44.02 -26.81
C ASN A 515 -6.72 -43.85 -28.15
N TYR A 516 -7.50 -42.77 -28.29
CA TYR A 516 -8.37 -42.51 -29.44
C TYR A 516 -8.00 -41.17 -30.11
N PRO A 517 -7.07 -41.16 -31.09
CA PRO A 517 -6.62 -39.92 -31.75
C PRO A 517 -7.74 -39.16 -32.48
N SER A 518 -8.83 -39.85 -32.88
CA SER A 518 -9.98 -39.25 -33.55
C SER A 518 -10.67 -38.14 -32.75
N ILE A 519 -10.69 -38.23 -31.42
CA ILE A 519 -11.31 -37.20 -30.55
C ILE A 519 -10.36 -36.06 -30.17
N TYR A 520 -9.10 -36.09 -30.59
CA TYR A 520 -8.08 -35.12 -30.15
C TYR A 520 -8.51 -33.66 -30.35
N PHE A 521 -9.08 -33.33 -31.52
CA PHE A 521 -9.50 -31.98 -31.84
C PHE A 521 -10.70 -31.52 -30.99
N ASP A 522 -11.70 -32.38 -30.80
CA ASP A 522 -12.88 -32.04 -30.00
C ASP A 522 -12.55 -31.97 -28.51
N LEU A 523 -11.65 -32.82 -28.01
CA LEU A 523 -11.13 -32.75 -26.65
C LEU A 523 -10.30 -31.47 -26.42
N GLN A 524 -9.45 -31.08 -27.37
CA GLN A 524 -8.70 -29.83 -27.32
C GLN A 524 -9.64 -28.61 -27.28
N LYS A 525 -10.68 -28.62 -28.13
CA LYS A 525 -11.74 -27.61 -28.17
C LYS A 525 -12.56 -27.57 -26.88
N HIS A 526 -12.80 -28.72 -26.24
CA HIS A 526 -13.47 -28.80 -24.94
C HIS A 526 -12.60 -28.19 -23.83
N ILE A 527 -11.34 -28.61 -23.70
CA ILE A 527 -10.41 -28.07 -22.68
C ILE A 527 -10.25 -26.55 -22.82
N ALA A 528 -10.16 -26.02 -24.04
CA ALA A 528 -10.13 -24.58 -24.28
C ALA A 528 -11.40 -23.86 -23.75
N LYS A 529 -12.59 -24.44 -23.96
CA LYS A 529 -13.86 -23.92 -23.40
C LYS A 529 -13.88 -23.99 -21.87
N GLU A 530 -13.44 -25.09 -21.28
CA GLU A 530 -13.40 -25.27 -19.82
C GLU A 530 -12.44 -24.28 -19.16
N TYR A 531 -11.28 -24.03 -19.76
CA TYR A 531 -10.32 -23.04 -19.28
C TYR A 531 -10.93 -21.64 -19.29
N VAL A 532 -11.59 -21.26 -20.38
CA VAL A 532 -12.34 -19.99 -20.46
C VAL A 532 -13.48 -19.92 -19.44
N SER A 533 -14.23 -21.01 -19.24
CA SER A 533 -15.32 -21.04 -18.25
C SER A 533 -14.81 -20.90 -16.82
N SER A 534 -13.69 -21.55 -16.47
CA SER A 534 -13.06 -21.38 -15.16
C SER A 534 -12.63 -19.93 -14.91
N GLN A 535 -11.96 -19.29 -15.88
CA GLN A 535 -11.55 -17.89 -15.78
C GLN A 535 -12.75 -16.93 -15.70
N ALA A 536 -13.82 -17.16 -16.47
CA ALA A 536 -15.05 -16.38 -16.42
C ALA A 536 -15.80 -16.53 -15.08
N THR A 537 -15.79 -17.74 -14.51
CA THR A 537 -16.39 -18.07 -13.22
C THR A 537 -15.61 -17.41 -12.07
N LEU A 538 -14.28 -17.46 -12.13
CA LEU A 538 -13.38 -16.78 -11.19
C LEU A 538 -13.54 -15.24 -11.25
N SER A 539 -13.70 -14.68 -12.46
CA SER A 539 -14.03 -13.26 -12.62
C SER A 539 -15.37 -12.92 -11.97
N SER A 540 -16.40 -13.73 -12.21
CA SER A 540 -17.74 -13.55 -11.64
C SER A 540 -17.76 -13.62 -10.11
N LEU A 541 -16.96 -14.51 -9.52
CA LEU A 541 -16.78 -14.62 -8.06
C LEU A 541 -16.16 -13.34 -7.48
N ASN A 542 -15.16 -12.77 -8.15
CA ASN A 542 -14.57 -11.50 -7.75
C ASN A 542 -15.56 -10.32 -7.89
N THR A 543 -16.49 -10.35 -8.86
CA THR A 543 -17.60 -9.40 -8.93
C THR A 543 -18.54 -9.52 -7.73
N LEU A 544 -18.87 -10.74 -7.27
CA LEU A 544 -19.72 -10.93 -6.09
C LEU A 544 -19.09 -10.38 -4.79
N ARG A 545 -17.76 -10.46 -4.65
CA ARG A 545 -17.04 -9.81 -3.53
C ARG A 545 -17.22 -8.30 -3.53
N ALA A 546 -17.17 -7.66 -4.71
CA ALA A 546 -17.46 -6.23 -4.84
C ALA A 546 -18.92 -5.89 -4.50
N VAL A 547 -19.89 -6.73 -4.90
CA VAL A 547 -21.31 -6.59 -4.49
C VAL A 547 -21.47 -6.73 -2.97
N THR A 548 -20.77 -7.67 -2.34
CA THR A 548 -20.76 -7.86 -0.88
C THR A 548 -20.28 -6.61 -0.14
N TYR A 549 -19.24 -5.95 -0.65
CA TYR A 549 -18.75 -4.69 -0.11
C TYR A 549 -19.77 -3.55 -0.23
N ILE A 550 -20.47 -3.45 -1.36
CA ILE A 550 -21.56 -2.48 -1.55
C ILE A 550 -22.70 -2.73 -0.55
N ILE A 551 -23.12 -3.98 -0.38
CA ILE A 551 -24.14 -4.39 0.61
C ILE A 551 -23.73 -3.96 2.03
N ASN A 552 -22.49 -4.23 2.44
CA ASN A 552 -22.01 -3.87 3.78
C ASN A 552 -21.89 -2.35 3.98
N ILE A 553 -21.57 -1.59 2.94
CA ILE A 553 -21.63 -0.12 2.99
C ILE A 553 -23.06 0.38 3.18
N LEU A 554 -24.01 -0.12 2.40
CA LEU A 554 -25.42 0.29 2.49
C LEU A 554 -25.99 0.01 3.88
N ARG A 555 -25.77 -1.20 4.41
CA ARG A 555 -26.15 -1.58 5.79
C ARG A 555 -25.47 -0.69 6.84
N SER A 556 -24.23 -0.26 6.61
CA SER A 556 -23.52 0.67 7.51
C SER A 556 -24.08 2.08 7.50
N PHE A 557 -24.47 2.61 6.34
CA PHE A 557 -25.15 3.91 6.26
C PHE A 557 -26.53 3.87 6.91
N ALA A 558 -27.31 2.82 6.68
CA ALA A 558 -28.59 2.60 7.36
C ALA A 558 -28.43 2.58 8.89
N LYS A 559 -27.45 1.81 9.40
CA LYS A 559 -27.16 1.73 10.84
C LYS A 559 -26.70 3.07 11.43
N LEU A 560 -25.87 3.82 10.72
CA LEU A 560 -25.36 5.13 11.16
C LEU A 560 -26.46 6.21 11.19
N TYR A 561 -27.38 6.20 10.22
CA TYR A 561 -28.51 7.14 10.19
C TYR A 561 -29.59 6.78 11.22
N SER A 562 -29.97 5.51 11.33
CA SER A 562 -30.83 5.03 12.41
C SER A 562 -30.30 5.47 13.79
N ALA A 563 -29.04 5.15 14.12
CA ALA A 563 -28.46 5.49 15.42
C ALA A 563 -28.35 7.00 15.70
N LYS A 564 -28.23 7.85 14.66
CA LYS A 564 -28.04 9.31 14.81
C LYS A 564 -29.37 10.09 14.86
N TYR A 565 -30.45 9.53 14.31
CA TYR A 565 -31.71 10.25 14.06
C TYR A 565 -32.99 9.55 14.59
N ALA A 566 -32.94 8.33 15.12
CA ALA A 566 -34.14 7.60 15.57
C ALA A 566 -35.01 8.30 16.64
N ASN A 567 -34.49 9.30 17.36
CA ASN A 567 -35.21 10.08 18.38
C ASN A 567 -35.17 11.59 18.05
N LYS A 568 -35.33 11.96 16.77
CA LYS A 568 -35.26 13.36 16.32
C LYS A 568 -36.40 13.68 15.36
N ASP A 569 -37.07 14.78 15.66
CA ASP A 569 -38.20 15.28 14.91
C ASP A 569 -37.75 16.52 14.10
N SER A 570 -37.09 16.29 12.97
CA SER A 570 -36.64 17.34 12.04
C SER A 570 -36.62 16.84 10.58
N GLU A 571 -36.66 17.75 9.61
CA GLU A 571 -36.60 17.37 8.18
C GLU A 571 -35.32 16.61 7.81
N GLU A 572 -34.19 16.90 8.47
CA GLU A 572 -32.96 16.13 8.31
C GLU A 572 -33.08 14.71 8.86
N ALA A 573 -33.86 14.52 9.94
CA ALA A 573 -34.13 13.20 10.51
C ALA A 573 -35.06 12.40 9.59
N LYS A 574 -36.16 13.00 9.12
CA LYS A 574 -37.06 12.45 8.10
C LYS A 574 -36.30 11.93 6.87
N TYR A 575 -35.44 12.76 6.30
CA TYR A 575 -34.61 12.40 5.14
C TYR A 575 -33.61 11.28 5.45
N ALA A 576 -32.93 11.33 6.61
CA ALA A 576 -31.96 10.31 7.02
C ALA A 576 -32.62 8.95 7.31
N LEU A 577 -33.83 8.93 7.88
CA LEU A 577 -34.59 7.73 8.18
C LEU A 577 -35.26 7.15 6.92
N CYS A 578 -35.72 7.97 5.99
CA CYS A 578 -36.11 7.48 4.67
C CYS A 578 -34.90 6.86 3.92
N SER A 579 -33.74 7.53 3.94
CA SER A 579 -32.50 6.99 3.37
C SER A 579 -32.12 5.65 4.00
N THR A 580 -32.37 5.47 5.30
CA THR A 580 -32.15 4.23 6.05
C THR A 580 -33.02 3.08 5.51
N ILE A 581 -34.30 3.33 5.22
CA ILE A 581 -35.21 2.35 4.60
C ILE A 581 -34.72 1.97 3.20
N VAL A 582 -34.36 2.96 2.38
CA VAL A 582 -33.89 2.76 1.00
C VAL A 582 -32.61 1.92 0.95
N TYR A 583 -31.58 2.27 1.75
CA TYR A 583 -30.33 1.49 1.77
C TYR A 583 -30.53 0.04 2.24
N THR A 584 -31.42 -0.18 3.22
CA THR A 584 -31.74 -1.53 3.70
C THR A 584 -32.39 -2.36 2.59
N LYS A 585 -33.45 -1.83 1.96
CA LYS A 585 -34.16 -2.52 0.86
C LYS A 585 -33.27 -2.80 -0.36
N VAL A 586 -32.39 -1.86 -0.73
CA VAL A 586 -31.42 -2.06 -1.83
C VAL A 586 -30.37 -3.11 -1.44
N ALA A 587 -29.84 -3.07 -0.22
CA ALA A 587 -28.88 -4.07 0.27
C ALA A 587 -29.46 -5.49 0.23
N ASP A 588 -30.71 -5.68 0.64
CA ASP A 588 -31.36 -7.00 0.67
C ASP A 588 -31.75 -7.50 -0.74
N SER A 589 -32.09 -6.59 -1.66
CA SER A 589 -32.26 -6.93 -3.07
C SER A 589 -30.94 -7.40 -3.71
N LEU A 590 -29.84 -6.69 -3.43
CA LEU A 590 -28.50 -7.07 -3.86
C LEU A 590 -28.06 -8.40 -3.23
N GLU A 591 -28.35 -8.66 -1.95
CA GLU A 591 -28.05 -9.93 -1.27
C GLU A 591 -28.78 -11.11 -1.91
N LYS A 592 -30.09 -10.96 -2.20
CA LYS A 592 -30.88 -11.99 -2.91
C LYS A 592 -30.31 -12.28 -4.30
N SER A 593 -29.90 -11.24 -5.03
CA SER A 593 -29.25 -11.41 -6.33
C SER A 593 -27.89 -12.08 -6.22
N ARG A 594 -27.06 -11.66 -5.23
CA ARG A 594 -25.75 -12.23 -4.93
C ARG A 594 -25.84 -13.72 -4.62
N ALA A 595 -26.74 -14.13 -3.73
CA ALA A 595 -26.93 -15.54 -3.37
C ALA A 595 -27.25 -16.40 -4.61
N LYS A 596 -28.22 -15.98 -5.43
CA LYS A 596 -28.59 -16.66 -6.68
C LYS A 596 -27.44 -16.79 -7.69
N HIS A 597 -26.51 -15.84 -7.72
CA HIS A 597 -25.32 -15.92 -8.58
C HIS A 597 -24.21 -16.78 -7.97
N LEU A 598 -24.04 -16.76 -6.64
CA LEU A 598 -23.10 -17.62 -5.93
C LEU A 598 -23.46 -19.11 -6.12
N ASP A 599 -24.74 -19.46 -6.10
CA ASP A 599 -25.18 -20.85 -6.34
C ASP A 599 -24.87 -21.33 -7.77
N LYS A 600 -24.96 -20.45 -8.77
CA LYS A 600 -24.52 -20.77 -10.14
C LYS A 600 -23.01 -21.02 -10.18
N ILE A 601 -22.22 -20.16 -9.54
CA ILE A 601 -20.75 -20.31 -9.45
C ILE A 601 -20.37 -21.62 -8.76
N LYS A 602 -21.07 -22.02 -7.69
CA LYS A 602 -20.90 -23.32 -7.01
C LYS A 602 -21.19 -24.50 -7.95
N ALA A 603 -22.27 -24.43 -8.73
CA ALA A 603 -22.62 -25.46 -9.69
C ALA A 603 -21.55 -25.62 -10.78
N GLU A 604 -20.99 -24.50 -11.26
CA GLU A 604 -19.95 -24.49 -12.30
C GLU A 604 -18.59 -24.95 -11.80
N SER A 605 -18.17 -24.58 -10.57
CA SER A 605 -16.97 -25.11 -9.92
C SER A 605 -17.03 -26.65 -9.84
N LYS A 606 -18.19 -27.18 -9.40
CA LYS A 606 -18.45 -28.62 -9.34
C LYS A 606 -18.44 -29.28 -10.71
N ARG A 607 -19.00 -28.64 -11.75
CA ARG A 607 -19.02 -29.14 -13.12
C ARG A 607 -17.61 -29.21 -13.72
N LEU A 608 -16.82 -28.15 -13.57
CA LEU A 608 -15.41 -28.10 -14.01
C LEU A 608 -14.58 -29.19 -13.32
N THR A 609 -14.75 -29.33 -12.01
CA THR A 609 -14.10 -30.39 -11.21
C THR A 609 -14.53 -31.79 -11.67
N HIS A 610 -15.83 -32.00 -11.96
CA HIS A 610 -16.33 -33.27 -12.50
C HIS A 610 -15.68 -33.61 -13.85
N ASN A 611 -15.67 -32.66 -14.79
CA ASN A 611 -15.10 -32.86 -16.11
C ASN A 611 -13.61 -33.17 -16.06
N LEU A 612 -12.85 -32.44 -15.23
CA LEU A 612 -11.43 -32.74 -14.97
C LEU A 612 -11.23 -34.18 -14.49
N ASN A 613 -12.07 -34.66 -13.56
CA ASN A 613 -12.02 -36.03 -13.07
C ASN A 613 -12.42 -37.09 -14.12
N GLN A 614 -13.17 -36.71 -15.17
CA GLN A 614 -13.50 -37.62 -16.28
C GLN A 614 -12.44 -37.63 -17.40
N LEU A 615 -11.56 -36.63 -17.51
CA LEU A 615 -10.56 -36.54 -18.60
C LEU A 615 -9.74 -37.82 -18.82
N PRO A 616 -9.22 -38.52 -17.78
CA PRO A 616 -8.50 -39.78 -17.99
C PRO A 616 -9.39 -40.86 -18.62
N ARG A 617 -10.67 -40.94 -18.23
CA ARG A 617 -11.64 -41.88 -18.80
C ARG A 617 -11.95 -41.53 -20.25
N VAL A 618 -12.20 -40.26 -20.56
CA VAL A 618 -12.41 -39.77 -21.94
C VAL A 618 -11.21 -40.12 -22.83
N LYS A 619 -9.99 -39.81 -22.38
CA LYS A 619 -8.73 -40.17 -23.08
C LYS A 619 -8.60 -41.67 -23.32
N SER A 620 -8.98 -42.50 -22.34
CA SER A 620 -8.85 -43.96 -22.40
C SER A 620 -9.93 -44.68 -23.20
N THR A 621 -11.12 -44.08 -23.39
CA THR A 621 -12.32 -44.70 -23.98
C THR A 621 -12.80 -44.06 -25.27
N GLY A 622 -12.41 -42.81 -25.56
CA GLY A 622 -12.92 -42.02 -26.67
C GLY A 622 -14.31 -41.40 -26.41
N ASP A 623 -14.94 -41.67 -25.27
CA ASP A 623 -16.31 -41.23 -25.00
C ASP A 623 -16.37 -39.78 -24.46
N MET A 624 -16.65 -38.84 -25.36
CA MET A 624 -16.86 -37.43 -25.03
C MET A 624 -18.16 -37.15 -24.25
N SER A 625 -19.12 -38.10 -24.19
CA SER A 625 -20.39 -37.91 -23.48
C SER A 625 -20.24 -37.91 -21.95
N LEU A 626 -19.11 -38.39 -21.44
CA LEU A 626 -18.71 -38.29 -20.03
C LEU A 626 -18.50 -36.83 -19.56
N LEU A 627 -18.41 -35.86 -20.48
CA LEU A 627 -18.15 -34.45 -20.16
C LEU A 627 -19.46 -33.65 -20.13
N MET A 628 -19.75 -33.06 -18.98
CA MET A 628 -20.93 -32.20 -18.79
C MET A 628 -20.75 -30.85 -19.51
N SER A 629 -21.73 -30.45 -20.30
CA SER A 629 -21.78 -29.13 -20.94
C SER A 629 -21.95 -28.00 -19.93
N ALA A 630 -21.31 -26.85 -20.19
CA ALA A 630 -21.45 -25.65 -19.35
C ALA A 630 -22.92 -25.23 -19.15
N ALA A 631 -23.27 -24.85 -17.92
CA ALA A 631 -24.49 -24.10 -17.70
C ALA A 631 -24.34 -22.71 -18.34
N HIS A 632 -25.35 -22.21 -19.06
CA HIS A 632 -25.27 -20.89 -19.68
C HIS A 632 -25.15 -19.78 -18.62
N PHE A 633 -23.94 -19.26 -18.41
CA PHE A 633 -23.72 -18.06 -17.61
C PHE A 633 -24.17 -16.82 -18.37
N SER A 634 -25.31 -16.27 -17.98
CA SER A 634 -25.49 -14.83 -18.06
C SER A 634 -24.40 -14.19 -17.20
N THR A 635 -23.45 -13.52 -17.84
CA THR A 635 -22.44 -12.72 -17.15
C THR A 635 -23.12 -11.64 -16.29
N ILE A 636 -22.44 -11.18 -15.23
CA ILE A 636 -22.90 -10.07 -14.38
C ILE A 636 -22.68 -8.72 -15.10
N ILE A 637 -22.95 -8.68 -16.42
CA ILE A 637 -23.02 -7.47 -17.23
C ILE A 637 -24.43 -6.87 -17.12
N THR A 638 -25.46 -7.70 -16.92
CA THR A 638 -26.86 -7.24 -16.79
C THR A 638 -27.10 -6.35 -15.58
N LEU A 639 -26.32 -6.47 -14.49
CA LEU A 639 -26.44 -5.57 -13.33
C LEU A 639 -25.84 -4.18 -13.62
N VAL A 640 -24.84 -4.09 -14.50
CA VAL A 640 -24.30 -2.81 -15.00
C VAL A 640 -25.20 -2.23 -16.09
N VAL A 641 -25.79 -3.07 -16.95
CA VAL A 641 -26.70 -2.65 -18.03
C VAL A 641 -28.07 -2.23 -17.49
N VAL A 642 -28.59 -2.84 -16.41
CA VAL A 642 -29.80 -2.35 -15.73
C VAL A 642 -29.57 -0.99 -15.05
N LEU A 643 -28.33 -0.69 -14.61
CA LEU A 643 -27.93 0.64 -14.16
C LEU A 643 -27.71 1.65 -15.32
N PHE A 644 -27.60 1.19 -16.56
CA PHE A 644 -27.45 2.02 -17.76
C PHE A 644 -28.73 2.17 -18.60
N LEU A 645 -29.74 1.32 -18.39
CA LEU A 645 -31.05 1.40 -19.09
C LEU A 645 -32.16 2.05 -18.26
N SER A 646 -31.94 2.29 -16.96
CA SER A 646 -32.87 3.09 -16.13
C SER A 646 -32.90 4.59 -16.50
N THR A 647 -32.11 5.03 -17.47
CA THR A 647 -32.09 6.39 -18.03
C THR A 647 -32.90 6.52 -19.34
N HIS A 648 -33.63 5.49 -19.76
CA HIS A 648 -34.45 5.51 -21.00
C HIS A 648 -35.92 5.10 -20.82
N PHE A 649 -36.41 4.91 -19.58
CA PHE A 649 -37.84 4.87 -19.28
C PHE A 649 -38.28 6.14 -18.55
N SER A 650 -38.35 7.23 -19.32
CA SER A 650 -39.04 8.49 -18.97
C SER A 650 -39.59 9.13 -20.23
N MET A 651 -40.41 8.35 -20.96
CA MET A 651 -41.32 8.81 -22.01
C MET A 651 -42.64 8.02 -21.94
N VAL A 652 -43.35 8.22 -20.83
CA VAL A 652 -44.81 8.34 -20.74
C VAL A 652 -45.07 9.50 -19.77
#